data_AF-A0A8H7QJC3-F1
#
_entry.id   AF-A0A8H7QJC3-F1
#
_cell.length_a   1.000
_cell.length_b   1.000
_cell.length_c   1.000
_cell.angle_alpha   90.00
_cell.angle_beta   90.00
_cell.angle_gamma   90.00
#
_symmetry.space_group_name_H-M   'P 1'
#
loop_
_entity.id
_entity.type
_entity.pdbx_description
1 polymer ?
#
loop_
_entity_poly.entity_id
_entity_poly.type
_entity_poly.pdbx_seq_one_letter_code
_entity_poly.pdbx_strand_id
1 'polypeptide(L)'
;MFAIPNANEVECRCSKCVCNPAGYMITAKRTAKRHAQSDKDRELDRNINLLPVQQSSVDVDMEAIQFEEDIEYDSYSNDVPSSMEYPDGFLPLSAKDFLFGTDELIEEYSSEHESSDEDAEEEEAEQSEESSANLPEDPWHRLIAIFLVMFISSFVVDEGAVILISFINAILEHYGESFRLPTSIPGLKKMTGYSAMTSGVSTFVACSDCHTLYKSNSEVPTCCTGKKLGRQNECGNSLFKSGISNGLTAKRTFVYNSLKTALAKLFKRPNFETAINMWNRGPKVPGTMFDVYDGKMWKEFVDEDGMQFVARERSLLLTLNIDWFQPFDGVTYSCGAIYLTINNLPRDERNKMENVILVGLMPGPKEASTAEINNYLRPLVNELEELYTGISIDTYSRSGALVRAALLMVACDIPAARKTCGFTSHNSRNACHKCNRHFFRFEGTSIVDYSGFNSSEWIGRTKEENRQHATMWKNARTLVERKQLEVENGVRWSELHRLAYFEPVRATIVDPMHNLFLGTAKRMMEKWILCGHLDDNDLCEMQVEANTITLPSEYASLTTKIAKGFPFMKADEWKSWCLIYSPVVLKGRLEDDLFANWIEFVDACRLLTKPTITEEEIELAHGSLERFCGGCEELYEHDVLSPNMHLHLHLKETINNFGPIYGYCTGKMGLNTHV
;
A
#
# COMPACT_ATOMS: atom_id res chain seq x y z
N MET A 1 47.54 -19.36 -31.50
CA MET A 1 46.16 -19.19 -31.99
C MET A 1 45.80 -17.73 -31.74
N PHE A 2 45.77 -16.93 -32.81
CA PHE A 2 45.48 -15.49 -32.70
C PHE A 2 43.97 -15.29 -32.50
N ALA A 3 43.59 -14.63 -31.40
CA ALA A 3 42.21 -14.22 -31.17
C ALA A 3 41.88 -13.02 -32.08
N ILE A 4 40.82 -13.16 -32.87
CA ILE A 4 40.28 -12.14 -33.76
C ILE A 4 39.62 -11.04 -32.89
N PRO A 5 39.82 -9.74 -33.15
CA PRO A 5 39.22 -8.69 -32.31
C PRO A 5 37.71 -8.63 -32.53
N ASN A 6 36.96 -8.59 -31.44
CA ASN A 6 35.50 -8.44 -31.46
C ASN A 6 35.15 -6.99 -31.87
N ALA A 7 34.54 -6.78 -33.05
CA ALA A 7 34.33 -5.46 -33.67
C ALA A 7 33.39 -4.49 -32.90
N ASN A 8 32.84 -4.93 -31.77
CA ASN A 8 31.87 -4.21 -30.95
C ASN A 8 32.38 -3.71 -29.60
N GLU A 9 33.67 -3.91 -29.28
CA GLU A 9 34.29 -3.44 -28.05
C GLU A 9 35.16 -2.19 -28.29
N VAL A 10 35.14 -1.26 -27.34
CA VAL A 10 35.89 0.00 -27.36
C VAL A 10 36.46 0.31 -25.98
N GLU A 11 37.60 1.00 -25.97
CA GLU A 11 38.16 1.56 -24.74
C GLU A 11 37.26 2.71 -24.24
N CYS A 12 36.70 2.54 -23.04
CA CYS A 12 35.90 3.55 -22.36
C CYS A 12 36.74 4.20 -21.24
N ARG A 13 36.86 5.54 -21.30
CA ARG A 13 37.65 6.37 -20.38
C ARG A 13 36.78 7.35 -19.57
N CYS A 14 35.52 6.99 -19.34
CA CYS A 14 34.60 7.82 -18.56
C CYS A 14 35.00 7.90 -17.08
N SER A 15 34.43 8.85 -16.34
CA SER A 15 34.69 9.07 -14.91
C SER A 15 34.51 7.80 -14.07
N LYS A 16 33.55 6.95 -14.45
CA LYS A 16 33.26 5.65 -13.83
C LYS A 16 34.31 4.57 -14.13
N CYS A 17 34.96 4.61 -15.29
CA CYS A 17 35.93 3.59 -15.72
C CYS A 17 37.40 4.01 -15.48
N VAL A 18 37.65 5.30 -15.26
CA VAL A 18 38.96 5.87 -14.92
C VAL A 18 39.45 5.46 -13.52
N CYS A 19 38.55 5.10 -12.59
CA CYS A 19 38.90 4.63 -11.25
C CYS A 19 39.57 3.24 -11.21
N ASN A 20 39.69 2.55 -12.35
CA ASN A 20 40.45 1.32 -12.48
C ASN A 20 41.96 1.66 -12.58
N PRO A 21 42.90 0.92 -11.95
CA PRO A 21 44.35 1.15 -12.04
C PRO A 21 44.95 1.33 -13.45
N ALA A 22 44.28 0.85 -14.51
CA ALA A 22 44.72 1.05 -15.90
C ALA A 22 44.26 2.38 -16.54
N GLY A 23 43.38 3.14 -15.90
CA GLY A 23 42.83 4.42 -16.40
C GLY A 23 41.80 4.28 -17.53
N TYR A 24 41.39 3.06 -17.89
CA TYR A 24 40.34 2.77 -18.88
C TYR A 24 39.80 1.34 -18.73
N MET A 25 38.69 1.03 -19.41
CA MET A 25 38.11 -0.32 -19.48
C MET A 25 37.61 -0.64 -20.90
N ILE A 26 37.88 -1.85 -21.40
CA ILE A 26 37.34 -2.33 -22.68
C ILE A 26 35.89 -2.76 -22.46
N THR A 27 34.94 -2.11 -23.12
CA THR A 27 33.51 -2.35 -22.95
C THR A 27 32.79 -2.31 -24.31
N ALA A 28 31.60 -2.90 -24.40
CA ALA A 28 30.81 -2.81 -25.63
C ALA A 28 30.47 -1.35 -25.99
N LYS A 29 30.47 -1.01 -27.29
CA LYS A 29 30.17 0.35 -27.81
C LYS A 29 28.90 0.98 -27.24
N ARG A 30 27.85 0.19 -27.02
CA ARG A 30 26.57 0.66 -26.46
C ARG A 30 26.70 1.09 -25.00
N THR A 31 27.54 0.39 -24.24
CA THR A 31 27.85 0.70 -22.84
C THR A 31 28.74 1.94 -22.76
N ALA A 32 29.77 2.04 -23.60
CA ALA A 32 30.63 3.22 -23.68
C ALA A 32 29.85 4.49 -24.04
N LYS A 33 28.85 4.40 -24.95
CA LYS A 33 27.96 5.53 -25.28
C LYS A 33 27.09 5.97 -24.09
N ARG A 34 26.53 5.02 -23.31
CA ARG A 34 25.76 5.35 -22.10
C ARG A 34 26.61 6.03 -21.04
N HIS A 35 27.84 5.55 -20.85
CA HIS A 35 28.78 6.15 -19.92
C HIS A 35 29.18 7.58 -20.34
N ALA A 36 29.43 7.80 -21.63
CA ALA A 36 29.76 9.12 -22.16
C ALA A 36 28.59 10.12 -22.04
N GLN A 37 27.34 9.64 -22.16
CA GLN A 37 26.17 10.48 -21.93
C GLN A 37 26.04 10.87 -20.45
N SER A 38 26.18 9.90 -19.54
CA SER A 38 26.13 10.16 -18.10
C SER A 38 27.21 11.12 -17.59
N ASP A 39 28.40 11.11 -18.18
CA ASP A 39 29.45 12.08 -17.84
C ASP A 39 29.11 13.48 -18.35
N LYS A 40 28.50 13.60 -19.54
CA LYS A 40 28.03 14.88 -20.09
C LYS A 40 26.90 15.46 -19.26
N ASP A 41 25.97 14.63 -18.81
CA ASP A 41 24.86 15.06 -17.95
C ASP A 41 25.41 15.56 -16.60
N ARG A 42 26.42 14.88 -16.03
CA ARG A 42 27.13 15.34 -14.82
C ARG A 42 27.94 16.63 -15.01
N GLU A 43 28.55 16.84 -16.18
CA GLU A 43 29.22 18.11 -16.51
C GLU A 43 28.22 19.24 -16.71
N LEU A 44 27.03 18.96 -17.25
CA LEU A 44 25.94 19.92 -17.36
C LEU A 44 25.47 20.36 -15.96
N ASP A 45 25.24 19.40 -15.06
CA ASP A 45 24.84 19.68 -13.68
C ASP A 45 25.91 20.45 -12.89
N ARG A 46 27.20 20.19 -13.13
CA ARG A 46 28.28 20.98 -12.51
C ARG A 46 28.36 22.41 -13.05
N ASN A 47 28.10 22.62 -14.34
CA ASN A 47 28.15 23.95 -14.96
C ASN A 47 26.93 24.81 -14.61
N ILE A 48 25.77 24.19 -14.35
CA ILE A 48 24.58 24.87 -13.83
C ILE A 48 24.83 25.40 -12.39
N ASN A 49 25.66 24.70 -11.61
CA ASN A 49 25.92 25.01 -10.20
C ASN A 49 27.12 25.96 -9.94
N LEU A 50 27.78 26.50 -10.96
CA LEU A 50 28.98 27.37 -10.82
C LEU A 50 28.83 28.81 -11.33
N LEU A 51 27.62 29.27 -11.67
CA LEU A 51 27.41 30.67 -12.06
C LEU A 51 27.33 31.60 -10.83
N PRO A 52 28.07 32.72 -10.78
CA PRO A 52 27.98 33.67 -9.67
C PRO A 52 26.68 34.48 -9.76
N VAL A 53 25.96 34.54 -8.65
CA VAL A 53 24.75 35.35 -8.46
C VAL A 53 25.11 36.85 -8.58
N GLN A 54 24.68 37.49 -9.67
CA GLN A 54 24.46 38.94 -9.70
C GLN A 54 22.97 39.22 -9.62
N GLN A 55 22.58 40.02 -8.62
CA GLN A 55 21.21 40.39 -8.29
C GLN A 55 20.50 41.10 -9.47
N SER A 56 19.46 40.47 -10.00
CA SER A 56 18.26 41.15 -10.51
C SER A 56 17.09 40.17 -10.56
N SER A 57 16.01 40.54 -9.89
CA SER A 57 14.77 39.80 -9.67
C SER A 57 14.06 39.39 -10.96
N VAL A 58 14.00 38.08 -11.23
CA VAL A 58 13.01 37.43 -12.11
C VAL A 58 12.78 36.01 -11.58
N ASP A 59 11.53 35.71 -11.21
CA ASP A 59 11.06 34.40 -10.75
C ASP A 59 11.15 33.35 -11.88
N VAL A 60 11.74 32.19 -11.59
CA VAL A 60 11.62 30.97 -12.39
C VAL A 60 11.42 29.80 -11.44
N ASP A 61 10.24 29.17 -11.54
CA ASP A 61 9.79 27.99 -10.81
C ASP A 61 10.73 26.78 -11.01
N MET A 62 11.08 26.13 -9.90
CA MET A 62 11.79 24.85 -9.86
C MET A 62 10.77 23.77 -9.49
N GLU A 63 10.44 22.91 -10.45
CA GLU A 63 9.44 21.84 -10.32
C GLU A 63 9.81 20.84 -9.22
N ALA A 64 9.12 20.96 -8.09
CA ALA A 64 8.93 19.89 -7.15
C ALA A 64 7.97 18.86 -7.78
N ILE A 65 8.37 17.58 -7.76
CA ILE A 65 7.52 16.45 -8.13
C ILE A 65 6.29 16.46 -7.22
N GLN A 66 5.18 16.97 -7.74
CA GLN A 66 3.87 16.98 -7.09
C GLN A 66 3.19 15.63 -7.27
N PHE A 67 2.71 15.06 -6.15
CA PHE A 67 1.54 14.20 -6.18
C PHE A 67 0.33 15.11 -6.47
N GLU A 68 -0.18 15.07 -7.70
CA GLU A 68 -1.41 15.77 -8.08
C GLU A 68 -2.63 15.09 -7.41
N GLU A 69 -3.22 15.79 -6.43
CA GLU A 69 -4.65 15.67 -6.14
C GLU A 69 -5.39 16.65 -7.06
N ASP A 70 -6.21 16.11 -7.97
CA ASP A 70 -7.04 16.86 -8.91
C ASP A 70 -7.94 17.86 -8.18
N ILE A 71 -7.69 19.17 -8.35
CA ILE A 71 -8.63 20.24 -7.99
C ILE A 71 -9.60 20.41 -9.17
N GLU A 72 -10.84 19.91 -9.04
CA GLU A 72 -11.92 20.20 -9.99
C GLU A 72 -12.23 21.71 -9.98
N TYR A 73 -12.02 22.38 -11.12
CA TYR A 73 -12.53 23.72 -11.42
C TYR A 73 -13.52 23.59 -12.58
N ASP A 74 -14.82 23.58 -12.29
CA ASP A 74 -15.87 23.69 -13.31
C ASP A 74 -16.45 25.10 -13.34
N SER A 75 -16.40 25.68 -14.53
CA SER A 75 -16.79 27.04 -14.89
C SER A 75 -18.31 27.20 -15.10
N TYR A 76 -18.89 28.29 -14.63
CA TYR A 76 -20.07 28.91 -15.26
C TYR A 76 -19.97 30.44 -15.25
N SER A 77 -20.07 31.01 -16.47
CA SER A 77 -20.25 32.43 -16.82
C SER A 77 -21.67 32.91 -16.46
N ASN A 78 -22.08 34.19 -16.37
CA ASN A 78 -21.68 35.48 -16.93
C ASN A 78 -22.24 36.58 -15.99
N ASP A 79 -21.57 37.73 -15.88
CA ASP A 79 -22.19 39.05 -16.09
C ASP A 79 -21.11 40.15 -16.02
N VAL A 80 -20.99 40.90 -17.12
CA VAL A 80 -20.04 42.00 -17.40
C VAL A 80 -20.89 43.29 -17.52
N PRO A 81 -20.45 44.48 -17.06
CA PRO A 81 -19.67 45.37 -17.95
C PRO A 81 -18.65 46.31 -17.26
N SER A 82 -17.45 46.47 -17.87
CA SER A 82 -17.13 47.69 -18.66
C SER A 82 -15.61 47.91 -18.86
N SER A 83 -15.19 47.76 -20.13
CA SER A 83 -14.24 48.60 -20.90
C SER A 83 -12.81 48.90 -20.38
N MET A 84 -11.80 48.31 -21.03
CA MET A 84 -10.87 49.07 -21.91
C MET A 84 -10.03 48.12 -22.79
N GLU A 85 -9.75 48.59 -24.00
CA GLU A 85 -9.39 47.83 -25.21
C GLU A 85 -7.91 47.38 -25.28
N TYR A 86 -7.69 46.18 -25.85
CA TYR A 86 -6.40 45.70 -26.39
C TYR A 86 -6.49 45.66 -27.93
N PRO A 87 -5.41 45.93 -28.69
CA PRO A 87 -5.33 45.51 -30.07
C PRO A 87 -4.62 44.16 -30.23
N ASP A 88 -5.20 43.38 -31.14
CA ASP A 88 -4.93 42.00 -31.54
C ASP A 88 -3.46 41.59 -31.76
N GLY A 89 -3.19 40.31 -31.50
CA GLY A 89 -2.13 39.60 -32.22
C GLY A 89 -1.47 38.43 -31.50
N PHE A 90 -2.20 37.37 -31.12
CA PHE A 90 -1.59 36.05 -30.92
C PHE A 90 -2.45 34.93 -31.52
N LEU A 91 -2.03 34.48 -32.70
CA LEU A 91 -2.36 33.18 -33.27
C LEU A 91 -1.52 32.11 -32.54
N PRO A 92 -2.08 30.95 -32.17
CA PRO A 92 -1.28 29.79 -31.79
C PRO A 92 -0.73 29.15 -33.07
N LEU A 93 0.59 29.23 -33.25
CA LEU A 93 1.30 28.48 -34.29
C LEU A 93 1.39 27.01 -33.89
N SER A 94 0.77 26.15 -34.68
CA SER A 94 1.07 24.72 -34.72
C SER A 94 2.27 24.44 -35.63
N ALA A 95 3.13 23.54 -35.16
CA ALA A 95 3.75 22.42 -35.90
C ALA A 95 4.74 22.66 -37.07
N LYS A 96 5.74 21.74 -37.08
CA LYS A 96 6.66 21.26 -38.13
C LYS A 96 8.04 21.93 -38.14
N ASP A 97 9.16 21.21 -38.23
CA ASP A 97 9.50 20.07 -39.11
C ASP A 97 10.13 18.87 -38.36
N PHE A 98 9.88 17.57 -38.62
CA PHE A 98 9.80 16.71 -39.82
C PHE A 98 11.12 16.33 -40.53
N LEU A 99 11.12 15.07 -41.02
CA LEU A 99 11.86 14.43 -42.15
C LEU A 99 12.88 13.34 -41.73
N PHE A 100 12.76 12.05 -42.08
CA PHE A 100 12.01 11.25 -43.09
C PHE A 100 11.58 9.89 -42.47
N GLY A 101 10.45 9.22 -42.72
CA GLY A 101 9.87 8.71 -44.00
C GLY A 101 10.22 7.21 -44.13
N THR A 102 9.37 6.22 -44.41
CA THR A 102 8.05 6.14 -45.08
C THR A 102 7.37 4.79 -44.77
N ASP A 103 6.04 4.78 -44.92
CA ASP A 103 5.12 3.62 -44.91
C ASP A 103 5.45 2.53 -45.92
N GLU A 104 5.04 1.28 -45.62
CA GLU A 104 4.54 0.34 -46.63
C GLU A 104 3.44 -0.56 -46.05
N LEU A 105 2.41 -0.74 -46.87
CA LEU A 105 1.11 -1.38 -46.66
C LEU A 105 1.23 -2.91 -46.59
N ILE A 106 0.45 -3.57 -45.73
CA ILE A 106 -0.09 -4.92 -46.02
C ILE A 106 -1.55 -4.98 -45.58
N GLU A 107 -2.41 -5.13 -46.58
CA GLU A 107 -3.82 -5.49 -46.52
C GLU A 107 -3.99 -6.86 -45.85
N GLU A 108 -4.98 -7.04 -44.98
CA GLU A 108 -5.51 -8.37 -44.71
C GLU A 108 -7.02 -8.44 -44.95
N TYR A 109 -7.30 -9.41 -45.83
CA TYR A 109 -8.56 -9.85 -46.40
C TYR A 109 -9.68 -10.04 -45.38
N SER A 110 -10.86 -9.50 -45.70
CA SER A 110 -12.13 -10.06 -45.24
C SER A 110 -12.24 -11.51 -45.68
N SER A 111 -12.43 -12.43 -44.73
CA SER A 111 -13.08 -13.71 -44.99
C SER A 111 -14.36 -13.77 -44.16
N GLU A 112 -15.48 -13.66 -44.88
CA GLU A 112 -16.83 -13.94 -44.39
C GLU A 112 -16.90 -15.39 -43.90
N HIS A 113 -17.21 -15.58 -42.62
CA HIS A 113 -17.89 -16.79 -42.17
C HIS A 113 -19.05 -16.38 -41.27
N GLU A 114 -20.24 -16.41 -41.86
CA GLU A 114 -21.50 -16.48 -41.15
C GLU A 114 -21.50 -17.75 -40.27
N SER A 115 -21.68 -17.58 -38.97
CA SER A 115 -22.31 -18.61 -38.13
C SER A 115 -23.23 -17.91 -37.13
N SER A 116 -24.51 -18.22 -37.31
CA SER A 116 -25.72 -17.81 -36.60
C SER A 116 -25.58 -17.51 -35.11
N ASP A 117 -26.18 -16.38 -34.73
CA ASP A 117 -26.69 -16.07 -33.40
C ASP A 117 -27.80 -17.05 -33.00
N GLU A 118 -27.49 -18.04 -32.15
CA GLU A 118 -28.42 -18.62 -31.16
C GLU A 118 -27.50 -19.17 -30.04
N ASP A 119 -27.52 -18.56 -28.84
CA ASP A 119 -27.14 -19.15 -27.54
C ASP A 119 -26.99 -18.06 -26.43
N ALA A 120 -27.94 -17.11 -26.38
CA ALA A 120 -28.03 -16.14 -25.27
C ALA A 120 -29.27 -16.37 -24.37
N GLU A 121 -30.03 -17.44 -24.59
CA GLU A 121 -31.22 -17.77 -23.80
C GLU A 121 -31.28 -19.27 -23.51
N GLU A 122 -30.30 -19.82 -22.78
CA GLU A 122 -30.46 -21.15 -22.16
C GLU A 122 -29.62 -21.34 -20.89
N GLU A 123 -29.31 -20.26 -20.17
CA GLU A 123 -28.83 -20.35 -18.78
C GLU A 123 -30.02 -20.44 -17.80
N GLU A 124 -30.77 -21.56 -17.79
CA GLU A 124 -31.54 -22.06 -16.62
C GLU A 124 -32.42 -23.30 -16.92
N ALA A 125 -32.02 -24.25 -17.78
CA ALA A 125 -32.86 -25.44 -17.97
C ALA A 125 -32.19 -26.73 -18.45
N GLU A 126 -31.02 -27.14 -17.95
CA GLU A 126 -30.56 -28.54 -18.14
C GLU A 126 -29.84 -29.10 -16.91
N GLN A 127 -30.64 -29.53 -15.92
CA GLN A 127 -30.22 -30.55 -14.97
C GLN A 127 -30.36 -31.92 -15.65
N SER A 128 -29.28 -32.42 -16.24
CA SER A 128 -29.15 -33.86 -16.50
C SER A 128 -27.73 -34.35 -16.22
N GLU A 129 -27.66 -35.28 -15.25
CA GLU A 129 -26.60 -36.27 -14.95
C GLU A 129 -25.15 -35.98 -15.37
N GLU A 130 -24.50 -34.95 -14.81
CA GLU A 130 -23.03 -34.97 -14.66
C GLU A 130 -22.65 -35.55 -13.30
N SER A 131 -21.98 -36.71 -13.36
CA SER A 131 -21.51 -37.54 -12.25
C SER A 131 -20.95 -36.73 -11.07
N SER A 132 -21.19 -37.21 -9.85
CA SER A 132 -20.71 -36.60 -8.60
C SER A 132 -19.19 -36.36 -8.65
N ALA A 133 -18.81 -35.13 -8.95
CA ALA A 133 -17.44 -34.72 -9.21
C ALA A 133 -16.60 -34.73 -7.91
N ASN A 134 -15.91 -35.85 -7.68
CA ASN A 134 -14.88 -35.98 -6.66
C ASN A 134 -13.51 -35.84 -7.34
N LEU A 135 -12.54 -35.25 -6.62
CA LEU A 135 -11.14 -35.21 -7.04
C LEU A 135 -10.67 -36.63 -7.45
N PRO A 136 -9.92 -36.78 -8.56
CA PRO A 136 -9.39 -38.08 -8.97
C PRO A 136 -8.63 -38.76 -7.82
N GLU A 137 -8.80 -40.07 -7.69
CA GLU A 137 -8.07 -40.88 -6.71
C GLU A 137 -6.60 -41.06 -7.10
N ASP A 138 -6.33 -41.17 -8.41
CA ASP A 138 -4.97 -41.26 -8.93
C ASP A 138 -4.19 -39.94 -8.69
N PRO A 139 -2.97 -40.00 -8.11
CA PRO A 139 -2.18 -38.82 -7.82
C PRO A 139 -1.79 -38.00 -9.06
N TRP A 140 -1.56 -38.63 -10.21
CA TRP A 140 -1.16 -37.94 -11.45
C TRP A 140 -2.36 -37.25 -12.10
N HIS A 141 -3.51 -37.92 -12.19
CA HIS A 141 -4.74 -37.30 -12.67
C HIS A 141 -5.15 -36.11 -11.79
N ARG A 142 -5.00 -36.26 -10.46
CA ARG A 142 -5.22 -35.17 -9.50
C ARG A 142 -4.25 -34.02 -9.73
N LEU A 143 -2.96 -34.29 -9.89
CA LEU A 143 -1.95 -33.27 -10.16
C LEU A 143 -2.27 -32.51 -11.46
N ILE A 144 -2.63 -33.24 -12.53
CA ILE A 144 -3.01 -32.65 -13.82
C ILE A 144 -4.23 -31.74 -13.65
N ALA A 145 -5.29 -32.22 -13.00
CA ALA A 145 -6.50 -31.42 -12.81
C ALA A 145 -6.24 -30.15 -11.98
N ILE A 146 -5.48 -30.26 -10.88
CA ILE A 146 -5.13 -29.11 -10.02
C ILE A 146 -4.19 -28.14 -10.76
N PHE A 147 -3.17 -28.65 -11.44
CA PHE A 147 -2.28 -27.82 -12.25
C PHE A 147 -3.08 -27.06 -13.31
N LEU A 148 -3.97 -27.74 -14.02
CA LEU A 148 -4.72 -27.15 -15.10
C LEU A 148 -5.68 -26.05 -14.61
N VAL A 149 -6.40 -26.28 -13.50
CA VAL A 149 -7.30 -25.26 -12.96
C VAL A 149 -6.54 -24.03 -12.46
N MET A 150 -5.36 -24.22 -11.86
CA MET A 150 -4.50 -23.10 -11.43
C MET A 150 -3.91 -22.37 -12.64
N PHE A 151 -3.38 -23.10 -13.61
CA PHE A 151 -2.79 -22.52 -14.82
C PHE A 151 -3.81 -21.72 -15.62
N ILE A 152 -5.00 -22.29 -15.84
CA ILE A 152 -6.12 -21.60 -16.50
C ILE A 152 -6.48 -20.34 -15.72
N SER A 153 -6.64 -20.44 -14.40
CA SER A 153 -7.05 -19.29 -13.57
C SER A 153 -6.02 -18.17 -13.50
N SER A 154 -4.75 -18.45 -13.78
CA SER A 154 -3.67 -17.47 -13.70
C SER A 154 -3.24 -16.91 -15.06
N PHE A 155 -3.34 -17.68 -16.15
CA PHE A 155 -2.63 -17.35 -17.39
C PHE A 155 -3.46 -17.45 -18.67
N VAL A 156 -4.66 -18.03 -18.63
CA VAL A 156 -5.39 -18.39 -19.84
C VAL A 156 -6.76 -17.70 -19.87
N VAL A 157 -7.04 -17.02 -20.98
CA VAL A 157 -8.39 -16.51 -21.27
C VAL A 157 -9.37 -17.67 -21.50
N ASP A 158 -10.66 -17.46 -21.25
CA ASP A 158 -11.65 -18.55 -21.23
C ASP A 158 -11.66 -19.38 -22.53
N GLU A 159 -11.53 -18.75 -23.70
CA GLU A 159 -11.44 -19.47 -24.99
C GLU A 159 -10.21 -20.38 -25.08
N GLY A 160 -9.05 -19.88 -24.66
CA GLY A 160 -7.80 -20.66 -24.65
C GLY A 160 -7.83 -21.81 -23.63
N ALA A 161 -8.61 -21.66 -22.57
CA ALA A 161 -8.73 -22.66 -21.53
C ALA A 161 -9.47 -23.92 -22.03
N VAL A 162 -10.54 -23.73 -22.81
CA VAL A 162 -11.29 -24.85 -23.42
C VAL A 162 -10.41 -25.62 -24.41
N ILE A 163 -9.61 -24.92 -25.21
CA ILE A 163 -8.64 -25.53 -26.13
C ILE A 163 -7.60 -26.33 -25.35
N LEU A 164 -7.05 -25.76 -24.27
CA LEU A 164 -6.04 -26.41 -23.45
C LEU A 164 -6.59 -27.68 -22.78
N ILE A 165 -7.81 -27.64 -22.24
CA ILE A 165 -8.49 -28.81 -21.66
C ILE A 165 -8.64 -29.91 -22.72
N SER A 166 -9.12 -29.54 -23.91
CA SER A 166 -9.31 -30.49 -25.01
C SER A 166 -8.00 -31.13 -25.46
N PHE A 167 -6.92 -30.34 -25.52
CA PHE A 167 -5.58 -30.81 -25.85
C PHE A 167 -5.05 -31.81 -24.80
N ILE A 168 -5.20 -31.51 -23.50
CA ILE A 168 -4.79 -32.44 -22.44
C ILE A 168 -5.60 -33.74 -22.50
N ASN A 169 -6.90 -33.67 -22.75
CA ASN A 169 -7.73 -34.86 -22.93
C ASN A 169 -7.27 -35.73 -24.11
N ALA A 170 -6.87 -35.11 -25.24
CA ALA A 170 -6.31 -35.83 -26.38
C ALA A 170 -4.96 -36.48 -26.06
N ILE A 171 -4.11 -35.84 -25.25
CA ILE A 171 -2.86 -36.44 -24.76
C ILE A 171 -3.15 -37.66 -23.88
N LEU A 172 -4.05 -37.52 -22.91
CA LEU A 172 -4.43 -38.63 -22.02
C LEU A 172 -4.94 -39.83 -22.83
N GLU A 173 -5.76 -39.56 -23.86
CA GLU A 173 -6.23 -40.58 -24.78
C GLU A 173 -5.10 -41.26 -25.55
N HIS A 174 -4.14 -40.49 -26.08
CA HIS A 174 -3.01 -41.03 -26.82
C HIS A 174 -2.15 -41.98 -25.98
N TYR A 175 -2.00 -41.71 -24.69
CA TYR A 175 -1.28 -42.59 -23.75
C TYR A 175 -2.13 -43.74 -23.19
N GLY A 176 -3.39 -43.90 -23.64
CA GLY A 176 -4.26 -44.99 -23.23
C GLY A 176 -4.89 -44.83 -21.84
N GLU A 177 -4.87 -43.62 -21.28
CA GLU A 177 -5.52 -43.32 -20.01
C GLU A 177 -7.05 -43.26 -20.21
N SER A 178 -7.81 -43.79 -19.24
CA SER A 178 -9.28 -43.73 -19.25
C SER A 178 -9.84 -42.46 -18.63
N PHE A 179 -9.05 -41.73 -17.84
CA PHE A 179 -9.45 -40.50 -17.18
C PHE A 179 -9.59 -39.34 -18.18
N ARG A 180 -10.66 -38.54 -18.05
CA ARG A 180 -10.88 -37.32 -18.84
C ARG A 180 -11.27 -36.18 -17.93
N LEU A 181 -10.75 -34.99 -18.25
CA LEU A 181 -11.11 -33.74 -17.61
C LEU A 181 -12.44 -33.23 -18.18
N PRO A 182 -13.26 -32.50 -17.39
CA PRO A 182 -14.45 -31.83 -17.88
C PRO A 182 -14.06 -30.83 -18.97
N THR A 183 -14.80 -30.80 -20.06
CA THR A 183 -14.56 -29.89 -21.19
C THR A 183 -14.88 -28.44 -20.86
N SER A 184 -15.68 -28.21 -19.82
CA SER A 184 -16.05 -26.88 -19.33
C SER A 184 -15.18 -26.43 -18.15
N ILE A 185 -14.83 -25.13 -18.11
CA ILE A 185 -14.11 -24.52 -16.99
C ILE A 185 -14.89 -24.66 -15.67
N PRO A 186 -16.23 -24.43 -15.61
CA PRO A 186 -17.00 -24.65 -14.40
C PRO A 186 -16.94 -26.10 -13.91
N GLY A 187 -17.01 -27.07 -14.83
CA GLY A 187 -16.88 -28.50 -14.52
C GLY A 187 -15.51 -28.82 -13.90
N LEU A 188 -14.42 -28.31 -14.49
CA LEU A 188 -13.06 -28.49 -13.97
C LEU A 188 -12.90 -27.84 -12.58
N LYS A 189 -13.42 -26.62 -12.39
CA LYS A 189 -13.39 -25.93 -11.09
C LYS A 189 -14.21 -26.67 -10.03
N LYS A 190 -15.33 -27.29 -10.40
CA LYS A 190 -16.14 -28.12 -9.49
C LYS A 190 -15.42 -29.41 -9.11
N MET A 191 -14.87 -30.14 -10.09
CA MET A 191 -14.12 -31.39 -9.89
C MET A 191 -12.92 -31.21 -8.96
N THR A 192 -12.18 -30.11 -9.11
CA THR A 192 -10.99 -29.81 -8.30
C THR A 192 -11.33 -29.21 -6.93
N GLY A 193 -12.60 -28.89 -6.67
CA GLY A 193 -13.01 -28.13 -5.48
C GLY A 193 -12.65 -26.63 -5.52
N TYR A 194 -12.09 -26.14 -6.63
CA TYR A 194 -11.72 -24.74 -6.82
C TYR A 194 -12.93 -23.81 -6.64
N SER A 195 -14.11 -24.18 -7.15
CA SER A 195 -15.34 -23.38 -6.97
C SER A 195 -15.70 -23.19 -5.49
N ALA A 196 -15.51 -24.22 -4.65
CA ALA A 196 -15.73 -24.11 -3.21
C ALA A 196 -14.64 -23.26 -2.53
N MET A 197 -13.41 -23.31 -3.03
CA MET A 197 -12.32 -22.46 -2.57
C MET A 197 -12.52 -20.99 -2.93
N THR A 198 -13.17 -20.66 -4.05
CA THR A 198 -13.45 -19.28 -4.48
C THR A 198 -14.88 -18.82 -4.20
N SER A 199 -15.72 -19.63 -3.56
CA SER A 199 -17.15 -19.32 -3.32
C SER A 199 -17.45 -18.03 -2.55
N GLY A 200 -16.46 -17.48 -1.84
CA GLY A 200 -16.58 -16.21 -1.12
C GLY A 200 -16.19 -14.99 -1.95
N VAL A 201 -15.61 -15.21 -3.13
CA VAL A 201 -15.15 -14.15 -4.02
C VAL A 201 -16.31 -13.69 -4.87
N SER A 202 -16.59 -12.40 -4.79
CA SER A 202 -17.64 -11.71 -5.52
C SER A 202 -17.05 -10.55 -6.29
N THR A 203 -17.62 -10.31 -7.46
CA THR A 203 -17.20 -9.24 -8.35
C THR A 203 -18.21 -8.11 -8.29
N PHE A 204 -17.71 -6.88 -8.20
CA PHE A 204 -18.49 -5.66 -8.26
C PHE A 204 -18.07 -4.84 -9.47
N VAL A 205 -19.04 -4.30 -10.19
CA VAL A 205 -18.82 -3.24 -11.17
C VAL A 205 -18.67 -1.92 -10.41
N ALA A 206 -17.52 -1.27 -10.58
CA ALA A 206 -17.25 0.02 -9.96
C ALA A 206 -17.36 1.14 -11.01
N CYS A 207 -18.09 2.21 -10.68
CA CYS A 207 -18.13 3.39 -11.55
C CYS A 207 -16.74 4.04 -11.66
N SER A 208 -16.29 4.34 -12.88
CA SER A 208 -14.98 4.96 -13.11
C SER A 208 -14.88 6.43 -12.68
N ASP A 209 -16.02 7.09 -12.40
CA ASP A 209 -16.09 8.50 -11.97
C ASP A 209 -16.38 8.62 -10.47
N CYS A 210 -17.44 7.98 -9.96
CA CYS A 210 -17.84 8.10 -8.55
C CYS A 210 -17.52 6.89 -7.66
N HIS A 211 -16.98 5.81 -8.23
CA HIS A 211 -16.61 4.59 -7.52
C HIS A 211 -17.78 3.89 -6.78
N THR A 212 -19.03 4.25 -7.10
CA THR A 212 -20.20 3.51 -6.60
C THR A 212 -20.14 2.06 -7.10
N LEU A 213 -20.40 1.12 -6.19
CA LEU A 213 -20.33 -0.32 -6.45
C LEU A 213 -21.70 -0.92 -6.74
N TYR A 214 -21.75 -1.77 -7.76
CA TYR A 214 -22.90 -2.61 -8.14
C TYR A 214 -22.47 -4.07 -8.15
N LYS A 215 -23.26 -4.96 -7.56
CA LYS A 215 -22.94 -6.39 -7.51
C LYS A 215 -23.16 -7.00 -8.90
N SER A 216 -22.16 -7.69 -9.45
CA SER A 216 -22.20 -8.19 -10.84
C SER A 216 -23.31 -9.22 -11.11
N ASN A 217 -23.76 -9.96 -10.09
CA ASN A 217 -24.82 -10.98 -10.23
C ASN A 217 -26.23 -10.40 -10.06
N SER A 218 -26.39 -9.10 -10.25
CA SER A 218 -27.68 -8.39 -10.18
C SER A 218 -27.83 -7.59 -11.46
N GLU A 219 -29.04 -7.16 -11.81
CA GLU A 219 -29.25 -6.25 -12.94
C GLU A 219 -28.45 -4.95 -12.71
N VAL A 220 -27.25 -4.87 -13.30
CA VAL A 220 -26.38 -3.70 -13.20
C VAL A 220 -26.83 -2.72 -14.28
N PRO A 221 -27.15 -1.46 -13.92
CA PRO A 221 -27.55 -0.47 -14.91
C PRO A 221 -26.38 -0.17 -15.86
N THR A 222 -26.68 0.15 -17.12
CA THR A 222 -25.65 0.50 -18.12
C THR A 222 -24.88 1.79 -17.73
N CYS A 223 -25.57 2.69 -17.03
CA CYS A 223 -25.04 3.95 -16.52
C CYS A 223 -25.15 4.03 -14.99
N CYS A 224 -24.22 4.74 -14.37
CA CYS A 224 -24.14 4.87 -12.93
C CYS A 224 -25.28 5.73 -12.34
N THR A 225 -26.04 5.17 -11.41
CA THR A 225 -27.12 5.86 -10.64
C THR A 225 -26.63 6.47 -9.32
N GLY A 226 -25.35 6.27 -8.98
CA GLY A 226 -24.71 6.82 -7.77
C GLY A 226 -24.77 8.35 -7.73
N LYS A 227 -24.96 8.92 -6.53
CA LYS A 227 -25.01 10.37 -6.29
C LYS A 227 -23.73 10.86 -5.64
N LYS A 228 -23.01 11.78 -6.31
CA LYS A 228 -21.90 12.53 -5.71
C LYS A 228 -22.45 13.72 -4.92
N LEU A 229 -21.86 14.01 -3.76
CA LEU A 229 -22.21 15.22 -3.00
C LEU A 229 -21.91 16.46 -3.85
N GLY A 230 -22.83 17.42 -3.89
CA GLY A 230 -22.71 18.64 -4.69
C GLY A 230 -23.27 18.53 -6.11
N ARG A 231 -23.58 17.31 -6.60
CA ARG A 231 -24.31 17.13 -7.87
C ARG A 231 -25.81 16.97 -7.59
N GLN A 232 -26.63 17.72 -8.32
CA GLN A 232 -28.11 17.60 -8.23
C GLN A 232 -28.62 16.32 -8.90
N ASN A 233 -27.89 15.82 -9.90
CA ASN A 233 -28.24 14.65 -10.69
C ASN A 233 -27.37 13.43 -10.35
N GLU A 234 -27.82 12.25 -10.77
CA GLU A 234 -27.05 11.02 -10.72
C GLU A 234 -25.78 11.13 -11.58
N CYS A 235 -24.76 10.31 -11.26
CA CYS A 235 -23.46 10.34 -11.93
C CYS A 235 -23.56 10.15 -13.44
N GLY A 236 -24.44 9.27 -13.92
CA GLY A 236 -24.71 9.06 -15.35
C GLY A 236 -23.57 8.42 -16.15
N ASN A 237 -22.39 8.24 -15.55
CA ASN A 237 -21.23 7.68 -16.23
C ASN A 237 -21.47 6.21 -16.63
N SER A 238 -21.13 5.89 -17.88
CA SER A 238 -21.28 4.54 -18.45
C SER A 238 -20.37 3.55 -17.72
N LEU A 239 -20.94 2.45 -17.23
CA LEU A 239 -20.23 1.42 -16.46
C LEU A 239 -19.51 0.39 -17.34
N PHE A 240 -19.94 0.25 -18.59
CA PHE A 240 -19.47 -0.77 -19.52
C PHE A 240 -18.83 -0.16 -20.76
N LYS A 241 -17.89 -0.90 -21.36
CA LYS A 241 -17.34 -0.65 -22.69
C LYS A 241 -17.82 -1.76 -23.64
N SER A 242 -18.02 -1.42 -24.92
CA SER A 242 -18.33 -2.41 -25.95
C SER A 242 -17.13 -3.32 -26.17
N GLY A 243 -17.33 -4.63 -26.03
CA GLY A 243 -16.35 -5.65 -26.36
C GLY A 243 -16.29 -5.94 -27.86
N ILE A 244 -15.32 -6.76 -28.26
CA ILE A 244 -15.08 -7.16 -29.66
C ILE A 244 -16.24 -8.01 -30.22
N SER A 245 -16.99 -8.70 -29.34
CA SER A 245 -18.08 -9.64 -29.68
C SER A 245 -19.44 -9.20 -29.09
N ASN A 246 -19.89 -7.96 -29.35
CA ASN A 246 -21.17 -7.39 -28.85
C ASN A 246 -21.42 -7.44 -27.32
N GLY A 247 -20.54 -8.04 -26.53
CA GLY A 247 -20.64 -8.17 -25.09
C GLY A 247 -20.20 -6.90 -24.36
N LEU A 248 -20.94 -6.52 -23.31
CA LEU A 248 -20.60 -5.39 -22.46
C LEU A 248 -19.56 -5.80 -21.41
N THR A 249 -18.37 -5.21 -21.47
CA THR A 249 -17.31 -5.45 -20.46
C THR A 249 -17.29 -4.32 -19.44
N ALA A 250 -17.25 -4.62 -18.15
CA ALA A 250 -17.14 -3.60 -17.11
C ALA A 250 -15.85 -2.77 -17.29
N LYS A 251 -15.95 -1.44 -17.16
CA LYS A 251 -14.78 -0.55 -17.25
C LYS A 251 -13.83 -0.69 -16.06
N ARG A 252 -14.39 -0.93 -14.87
CA ARG A 252 -13.65 -1.17 -13.64
C ARG A 252 -14.35 -2.23 -12.80
N THR A 253 -13.53 -3.06 -12.18
CA THR A 253 -13.98 -4.20 -11.42
C THR A 253 -13.34 -4.19 -10.05
N PHE A 254 -14.14 -4.29 -9.00
CA PHE A 254 -13.69 -4.50 -7.63
C PHE A 254 -13.96 -5.95 -7.25
N VAL A 255 -12.90 -6.67 -6.86
CA VAL A 255 -13.01 -8.05 -6.39
C VAL A 255 -13.07 -8.02 -4.87
N TYR A 256 -14.09 -8.65 -4.30
CA TYR A 256 -14.30 -8.74 -2.85
C TYR A 256 -14.41 -10.20 -2.41
N ASN A 257 -13.53 -10.61 -1.51
CA ASN A 257 -13.57 -11.89 -0.84
C ASN A 257 -14.27 -11.72 0.52
N SER A 258 -15.47 -12.30 0.65
CA SER A 258 -16.28 -12.26 1.86
C SER A 258 -15.48 -12.72 3.08
N LEU A 259 -15.36 -11.83 4.06
CA LEU A 259 -14.74 -12.09 5.34
C LEU A 259 -15.47 -13.23 6.06
N LYS A 260 -16.81 -13.27 6.00
CA LYS A 260 -17.61 -14.36 6.59
C LYS A 260 -17.21 -15.72 6.00
N THR A 261 -17.08 -15.79 4.68
CA THR A 261 -16.68 -17.03 3.99
C THR A 261 -15.21 -17.38 4.24
N ALA A 262 -14.33 -16.40 4.27
CA ALA A 262 -12.91 -16.59 4.59
C ALA A 262 -12.73 -17.16 6.01
N LEU A 263 -13.41 -16.58 7.00
CA LEU A 263 -13.42 -17.11 8.37
C LEU A 263 -13.98 -18.53 8.42
N ALA A 264 -15.10 -18.81 7.74
CA ALA A 264 -15.65 -20.17 7.70
C ALA A 264 -14.64 -21.20 7.16
N LYS A 265 -13.83 -20.84 6.17
CA LYS A 265 -12.75 -21.68 5.65
C LYS A 265 -11.62 -21.87 6.67
N LEU A 266 -11.23 -20.81 7.38
CA LEU A 266 -10.22 -20.90 8.44
C LEU A 266 -10.66 -21.78 9.61
N PHE A 267 -11.91 -21.63 10.08
CA PHE A 267 -12.47 -22.44 11.17
C PHE A 267 -12.62 -23.93 10.82
N LYS A 268 -12.64 -24.29 9.53
CA LYS A 268 -12.59 -25.69 9.07
C LYS A 268 -11.19 -26.31 9.12
N ARG A 269 -10.13 -25.51 9.34
CA ARG A 269 -8.78 -26.06 9.45
C ARG A 269 -8.61 -26.80 10.78
N PRO A 270 -7.93 -27.96 10.80
CA PRO A 270 -7.60 -28.63 12.03
C PRO A 270 -6.74 -27.70 12.92
N ASN A 271 -6.97 -27.75 14.23
CA ASN A 271 -6.24 -26.97 15.24
C ASN A 271 -6.39 -25.43 15.17
N PHE A 272 -7.14 -24.86 14.23
CA PHE A 272 -7.32 -23.41 14.14
C PHE A 272 -7.93 -22.83 15.42
N GLU A 273 -8.98 -23.47 15.94
CA GLU A 273 -9.59 -23.06 17.22
C GLU A 273 -8.63 -23.16 18.40
N THR A 274 -7.75 -24.16 18.40
CA THR A 274 -6.71 -24.29 19.42
C THR A 274 -5.72 -23.12 19.33
N ALA A 275 -5.28 -22.78 18.12
CA ALA A 275 -4.32 -21.71 17.87
C ALA A 275 -4.85 -20.34 18.31
N ILE A 276 -6.09 -19.98 17.95
CA ILE A 276 -6.69 -18.70 18.35
C ILE A 276 -6.98 -18.59 19.86
N ASN A 277 -6.82 -19.67 20.63
CA ASN A 277 -6.96 -19.67 22.09
C ASN A 277 -5.60 -19.64 22.81
N MET A 278 -4.48 -19.66 22.07
CA MET A 278 -3.13 -19.64 22.66
C MET A 278 -2.74 -18.27 23.24
N TRP A 279 -3.40 -17.19 22.83
CA TRP A 279 -3.09 -15.83 23.30
C TRP A 279 -3.11 -15.69 24.83
N ASN A 280 -3.96 -16.46 25.53
CA ASN A 280 -4.07 -16.41 26.99
C ASN A 280 -3.09 -17.35 27.72
N ARG A 281 -2.22 -18.06 26.98
CA ARG A 281 -1.28 -19.07 27.52
C ARG A 281 0.18 -18.59 27.58
N GLY A 282 0.47 -17.38 27.10
CA GLY A 282 1.82 -16.81 27.11
C GLY A 282 2.32 -16.43 28.52
N PRO A 283 3.62 -16.10 28.65
CA PRO A 283 4.19 -15.62 29.91
C PRO A 283 3.52 -14.31 30.33
N LYS A 284 3.21 -14.19 31.61
CA LYS A 284 2.64 -12.98 32.21
C LYS A 284 3.63 -12.44 33.23
N VAL A 285 4.52 -11.57 32.77
CA VAL A 285 5.50 -10.89 33.63
C VAL A 285 4.98 -9.47 33.90
N PRO A 286 4.73 -9.09 35.17
CA PRO A 286 4.27 -7.74 35.50
C PRO A 286 5.19 -6.66 34.91
N GLY A 287 4.60 -5.62 34.33
CA GLY A 287 5.33 -4.49 33.73
C GLY A 287 6.07 -4.81 32.42
N THR A 288 5.87 -5.99 31.83
CA THR A 288 6.47 -6.40 30.55
C THR A 288 5.39 -6.78 29.54
N MET A 289 5.50 -6.28 28.31
CA MET A 289 4.61 -6.60 27.20
C MET A 289 5.32 -7.52 26.20
N PHE A 290 4.65 -8.60 25.80
CA PHE A 290 5.18 -9.64 24.91
C PHE A 290 4.51 -9.65 23.54
N ASP A 291 3.22 -9.32 23.47
CA ASP A 291 2.47 -9.31 22.21
C ASP A 291 1.31 -8.30 22.29
N VAL A 292 0.51 -8.24 21.24
CA VAL A 292 -0.68 -7.38 21.12
C VAL A 292 -1.72 -7.63 22.21
N TYR A 293 -1.66 -8.80 22.84
CA TYR A 293 -2.54 -9.21 23.95
C TYR A 293 -2.33 -8.39 25.22
N ASP A 294 -1.12 -7.85 25.39
CA ASP A 294 -0.74 -7.10 26.59
C ASP A 294 -1.13 -5.63 26.51
N GLY A 295 -1.49 -5.14 25.32
CA GLY A 295 -1.93 -3.77 25.11
C GLY A 295 -3.27 -3.46 25.79
N LYS A 296 -3.44 -2.19 26.19
CA LYS A 296 -4.68 -1.70 26.80
C LYS A 296 -5.91 -1.95 25.92
N MET A 297 -5.80 -1.75 24.60
CA MET A 297 -6.93 -1.96 23.68
C MET A 297 -7.37 -3.42 23.64
N TRP A 298 -6.47 -4.39 23.80
CA TRP A 298 -6.87 -5.78 23.89
C TRP A 298 -7.66 -6.08 25.19
N LYS A 299 -7.24 -5.47 26.30
CA LYS A 299 -7.78 -5.68 27.64
C LYS A 299 -9.09 -4.94 27.89
N GLU A 300 -9.20 -3.71 27.39
CA GLU A 300 -10.32 -2.79 27.60
C GLU A 300 -11.44 -2.96 26.57
N PHE A 301 -11.19 -3.68 25.47
CA PHE A 301 -12.21 -3.89 24.44
C PHE A 301 -13.27 -4.88 24.95
N VAL A 302 -14.36 -4.31 25.45
CA VAL A 302 -15.53 -5.01 25.99
C VAL A 302 -16.69 -5.01 24.99
N ASP A 303 -17.54 -6.03 25.10
CA ASP A 303 -18.80 -6.08 24.37
C ASP A 303 -19.93 -5.35 25.12
N GLU A 304 -21.15 -5.40 24.55
CA GLU A 304 -22.34 -4.71 25.08
C GLU A 304 -22.72 -5.14 26.50
N ASP A 305 -22.31 -6.34 26.93
CA ASP A 305 -22.55 -6.85 28.29
C ASP A 305 -21.43 -6.46 29.26
N GLY A 306 -20.44 -5.67 28.81
CA GLY A 306 -19.28 -5.27 29.61
C GLY A 306 -18.23 -6.37 29.80
N MET A 307 -18.36 -7.50 29.10
CA MET A 307 -17.38 -8.58 29.12
C MET A 307 -16.29 -8.33 28.08
N GLN A 308 -15.03 -8.64 28.40
CA GLN A 308 -13.94 -8.55 27.42
C GLN A 308 -14.31 -9.38 26.17
N PHE A 309 -14.25 -8.77 24.99
CA PHE A 309 -14.78 -9.36 23.75
C PHE A 309 -14.16 -10.72 23.44
N VAL A 310 -12.84 -10.84 23.61
CA VAL A 310 -12.06 -12.06 23.38
C VAL A 310 -12.20 -13.11 24.49
N ALA A 311 -12.86 -12.78 25.61
CA ALA A 311 -13.15 -13.75 26.66
C ALA A 311 -14.32 -14.68 26.27
N ARG A 312 -15.13 -14.31 25.28
CA ARG A 312 -16.07 -15.26 24.66
C ARG A 312 -15.35 -16.14 23.64
N GLU A 313 -15.77 -17.39 23.57
CA GLU A 313 -15.21 -18.34 22.59
C GLU A 313 -15.40 -17.83 21.16
N ARG A 314 -14.41 -18.10 20.30
CA ARG A 314 -14.44 -17.78 18.85
C ARG A 314 -14.66 -16.29 18.55
N SER A 315 -14.28 -15.41 19.47
CA SER A 315 -14.20 -13.96 19.26
C SER A 315 -12.82 -13.55 18.75
N LEU A 316 -12.77 -13.00 17.54
CA LEU A 316 -11.54 -12.61 16.86
C LEU A 316 -11.35 -11.09 16.82
N LEU A 317 -10.14 -10.63 17.10
CA LEU A 317 -9.74 -9.24 16.89
C LEU A 317 -8.88 -9.13 15.64
N LEU A 318 -9.24 -8.22 14.73
CA LEU A 318 -8.64 -8.11 13.41
C LEU A 318 -7.79 -6.84 13.26
N THR A 319 -6.73 -6.92 12.46
CA THR A 319 -5.96 -5.74 12.03
C THR A 319 -6.18 -5.53 10.54
N LEU A 320 -6.63 -4.33 10.17
CA LEU A 320 -6.83 -3.90 8.79
C LEU A 320 -5.55 -3.26 8.24
N ASN A 321 -5.10 -3.74 7.10
CA ASN A 321 -4.01 -3.14 6.33
C ASN A 321 -4.50 -2.85 4.90
N ILE A 322 -4.10 -1.69 4.37
CA ILE A 322 -4.39 -1.26 3.00
C ILE A 322 -3.07 -0.78 2.40
N ASP A 323 -2.67 -1.40 1.29
CA ASP A 323 -1.43 -1.07 0.60
C ASP A 323 -1.68 -0.93 -0.90
N TRP A 324 -1.06 0.09 -1.48
CA TRP A 324 -1.14 0.41 -2.90
C TRP A 324 0.09 -0.11 -3.62
N PHE A 325 -0.11 -0.70 -4.78
CA PHE A 325 0.96 -1.32 -5.54
C PHE A 325 0.78 -1.10 -7.03
N GLN A 326 1.89 -1.08 -7.76
CA GLN A 326 1.90 -0.97 -9.20
C GLN A 326 2.02 -2.37 -9.82
N PRO A 327 0.97 -2.88 -10.49
CA PRO A 327 0.99 -4.22 -11.07
C PRO A 327 1.74 -4.31 -12.40
N PHE A 328 2.03 -3.17 -13.05
CA PHE A 328 2.62 -3.14 -14.40
C PHE A 328 3.94 -2.36 -14.43
N ASP A 329 4.93 -2.92 -15.10
CA ASP A 329 6.21 -2.25 -15.31
C ASP A 329 6.11 -1.17 -16.40
N GLY A 330 6.80 -0.04 -16.19
CA GLY A 330 6.94 1.02 -17.19
C GLY A 330 5.70 1.89 -17.41
N VAL A 331 4.60 1.65 -16.71
CA VAL A 331 3.39 2.49 -16.74
C VAL A 331 2.93 2.85 -15.33
N THR A 332 2.48 4.09 -15.14
CA THR A 332 1.89 4.53 -13.87
C THR A 332 0.49 3.96 -13.74
N TYR A 333 0.36 2.89 -12.97
CA TYR A 333 -0.91 2.24 -12.67
C TYR A 333 -0.89 1.77 -11.23
N SER A 334 -1.76 2.30 -10.37
CA SER A 334 -1.84 1.93 -8.96
C SER A 334 -3.12 1.12 -8.72
N CYS A 335 -2.95 -0.08 -8.18
CA CYS A 335 -4.01 -0.92 -7.64
C CYS A 335 -3.97 -0.90 -6.13
N GLY A 336 -5.09 -1.23 -5.52
CA GLY A 336 -5.18 -1.31 -4.08
C GLY A 336 -5.54 -2.66 -3.52
N ALA A 337 -4.97 -3.03 -2.38
CA ALA A 337 -5.32 -4.28 -1.71
C ALA A 337 -5.73 -4.03 -0.25
N ILE A 338 -6.78 -4.75 0.18
CA ILE A 338 -7.31 -4.74 1.54
C ILE A 338 -7.00 -6.09 2.18
N TYR A 339 -6.23 -6.07 3.26
CA TYR A 339 -5.83 -7.26 4.01
C TYR A 339 -6.34 -7.21 5.45
N LEU A 340 -6.69 -8.37 5.98
CA LEU A 340 -6.95 -8.56 7.41
C LEU A 340 -6.03 -9.64 7.98
N THR A 341 -5.55 -9.40 9.19
CA THR A 341 -4.86 -10.42 10.00
C THR A 341 -5.63 -10.68 11.28
N ILE A 342 -5.54 -11.91 11.79
CA ILE A 342 -6.24 -12.35 13.00
C ILE A 342 -5.28 -12.26 14.18
N ASN A 343 -5.45 -11.25 15.03
CA ASN A 343 -4.52 -10.99 16.13
C ASN A 343 -4.47 -12.14 17.15
N ASN A 344 -5.57 -12.87 17.35
CA ASN A 344 -5.64 -14.02 18.26
C ASN A 344 -4.65 -15.15 17.93
N LEU A 345 -4.16 -15.23 16.68
CA LEU A 345 -3.15 -16.21 16.30
C LEU A 345 -1.79 -15.85 16.91
N PRO A 346 -0.99 -16.85 17.33
CA PRO A 346 0.40 -16.66 17.69
C PRO A 346 1.18 -15.90 16.62
N ARG A 347 2.14 -15.08 17.03
CA ARG A 347 2.84 -14.14 16.15
C ARG A 347 3.50 -14.81 14.93
N ASP A 348 4.09 -15.98 15.15
CA ASP A 348 4.74 -16.83 14.14
C ASP A 348 3.76 -17.39 13.09
N GLU A 349 2.48 -17.50 13.42
CA GLU A 349 1.41 -17.94 12.52
C GLU A 349 0.64 -16.76 11.89
N ARG A 350 0.48 -15.67 12.63
CA ARG A 350 -0.43 -14.53 12.33
C ARG A 350 -0.27 -13.95 10.93
N ASN A 351 0.97 -13.79 10.46
CA ASN A 351 1.28 -13.14 9.18
C ASN A 351 1.71 -14.12 8.07
N LYS A 352 1.58 -15.43 8.29
CA LYS A 352 1.78 -16.39 7.20
C LYS A 352 0.73 -16.15 6.12
N MET A 353 1.12 -16.30 4.85
CA MET A 353 0.22 -16.02 3.71
C MET A 353 -1.11 -16.79 3.81
N GLU A 354 -1.08 -18.02 4.34
CA GLU A 354 -2.28 -18.83 4.57
C GLU A 354 -3.24 -18.29 5.63
N ASN A 355 -2.79 -17.40 6.54
CA ASN A 355 -3.57 -16.83 7.64
C ASN A 355 -3.92 -15.35 7.43
N VAL A 356 -3.34 -14.70 6.41
CA VAL A 356 -3.73 -13.37 5.96
C VAL A 356 -4.95 -13.48 5.06
N ILE A 357 -5.98 -12.68 5.32
CA ILE A 357 -7.20 -12.64 4.50
C ILE A 357 -7.08 -11.47 3.55
N LEU A 358 -6.86 -11.73 2.26
CA LEU A 358 -7.08 -10.74 1.21
C LEU A 358 -8.59 -10.56 1.03
N VAL A 359 -9.10 -9.39 1.44
CA VAL A 359 -10.52 -9.04 1.46
C VAL A 359 -10.95 -8.38 0.17
N GLY A 360 -10.11 -7.54 -0.42
CA GLY A 360 -10.51 -6.82 -1.61
C GLY A 360 -9.35 -6.30 -2.45
N LEU A 361 -9.58 -6.24 -3.75
CA LEU A 361 -8.68 -5.65 -4.73
C LEU A 361 -9.36 -4.47 -5.41
N MET A 362 -8.92 -3.26 -5.07
CA MET A 362 -9.39 -2.00 -5.62
C MET A 362 -8.79 -1.76 -7.01
N PRO A 363 -9.62 -1.38 -7.99
CA PRO A 363 -9.17 -1.15 -9.35
C PRO A 363 -8.35 0.13 -9.46
N GLY A 364 -7.33 0.11 -10.32
CA GLY A 364 -6.62 1.30 -10.76
C GLY A 364 -7.38 2.10 -11.84
N PRO A 365 -6.71 3.04 -12.54
CA PRO A 365 -5.26 3.25 -12.63
C PRO A 365 -4.67 4.17 -11.54
N LYS A 366 -5.51 4.92 -10.81
CA LYS A 366 -5.08 5.82 -9.74
C LYS A 366 -5.53 5.24 -8.40
N GLU A 367 -4.81 5.62 -7.34
CA GLU A 367 -5.25 5.35 -5.97
C GLU A 367 -6.65 5.93 -5.74
N ALA A 368 -7.49 5.19 -5.03
CA ALA A 368 -8.79 5.71 -4.62
C ALA A 368 -8.61 6.96 -3.74
N SER A 369 -9.39 8.00 -4.03
CA SER A 369 -9.44 9.20 -3.20
C SER A 369 -10.06 8.89 -1.83
N THR A 370 -9.95 9.85 -0.90
CA THR A 370 -10.45 9.60 0.47
C THR A 370 -11.98 9.44 0.54
N ALA A 371 -12.72 10.03 -0.39
CA ALA A 371 -14.17 9.79 -0.45
C ALA A 371 -14.49 8.46 -1.15
N GLU A 372 -13.69 8.06 -2.13
CA GLU A 372 -13.91 6.85 -2.95
C GLU A 372 -13.61 5.56 -2.20
N ILE A 373 -12.57 5.54 -1.35
CA ILE A 373 -12.17 4.37 -0.56
C ILE A 373 -13.32 3.83 0.29
N ASN A 374 -14.22 4.72 0.74
CA ASN A 374 -15.43 4.37 1.48
C ASN A 374 -16.35 3.41 0.71
N ASN A 375 -16.47 3.56 -0.61
CA ASN A 375 -17.29 2.63 -1.40
C ASN A 375 -16.73 1.20 -1.33
N TYR A 376 -15.41 1.05 -1.34
CA TYR A 376 -14.71 -0.23 -1.28
C TYR A 376 -14.65 -0.84 0.12
N LEU A 377 -14.64 0.00 1.17
CA LEU A 377 -14.71 -0.46 2.56
C LEU A 377 -16.12 -0.90 2.96
N ARG A 378 -17.17 -0.38 2.30
CA ARG A 378 -18.57 -0.62 2.66
C ARG A 378 -18.95 -2.12 2.76
N PRO A 379 -18.59 -3.01 1.82
CA PRO A 379 -18.89 -4.44 1.95
C PRO A 379 -18.23 -5.07 3.18
N LEU A 380 -16.97 -4.73 3.47
CA LEU A 380 -16.26 -5.20 4.66
C LEU A 380 -16.94 -4.70 5.94
N VAL A 381 -17.28 -3.40 6.00
CA VAL A 381 -17.92 -2.81 7.18
C VAL A 381 -19.28 -3.44 7.46
N ASN A 382 -20.09 -3.72 6.42
CA ASN A 382 -21.34 -4.45 6.58
C ASN A 382 -21.13 -5.83 7.23
N GLU A 383 -20.13 -6.59 6.75
CA GLU A 383 -19.84 -7.91 7.34
C GLU A 383 -19.26 -7.81 8.75
N LEU A 384 -18.48 -6.77 9.07
CA LEU A 384 -17.96 -6.52 10.42
C LEU A 384 -19.06 -6.15 11.43
N GLU A 385 -20.11 -5.44 11.02
CA GLU A 385 -21.28 -5.16 11.86
C GLU A 385 -22.02 -6.46 12.22
N GLU A 386 -22.21 -7.36 11.24
CA GLU A 386 -22.79 -8.68 11.47
C GLU A 386 -21.89 -9.58 12.35
N LEU A 387 -20.58 -9.57 12.09
CA LEU A 387 -19.61 -10.37 12.84
C LEU A 387 -19.46 -9.90 14.29
N TYR A 388 -19.70 -8.63 14.58
CA TYR A 388 -19.61 -8.12 15.95
C TYR A 388 -20.67 -8.73 16.88
N THR A 389 -21.90 -8.88 16.36
CA THR A 389 -23.01 -9.55 17.06
C THR A 389 -22.80 -11.07 17.05
N GLY A 390 -22.34 -11.61 15.92
CA GLY A 390 -21.91 -12.99 15.76
C GLY A 390 -22.74 -13.75 14.73
N ILE A 391 -22.07 -14.64 14.00
CA ILE A 391 -22.67 -15.46 12.94
C ILE A 391 -22.47 -16.94 13.21
N SER A 392 -23.38 -17.77 12.71
CA SER A 392 -23.29 -19.22 12.81
C SER A 392 -22.37 -19.78 11.71
N ILE A 393 -21.29 -20.45 12.09
CA ILE A 393 -20.31 -21.05 11.18
C ILE A 393 -20.09 -22.53 11.54
N ASP A 394 -19.99 -23.38 10.52
CA ASP A 394 -19.48 -24.73 10.68
C ASP A 394 -17.96 -24.73 10.83
N THR A 395 -17.51 -25.20 11.99
CA THR A 395 -16.10 -25.32 12.36
C THR A 395 -15.63 -26.77 12.16
N TYR A 396 -14.32 -27.02 12.27
CA TYR A 396 -13.76 -28.37 12.20
C TYR A 396 -14.40 -29.34 13.21
N SER A 397 -14.70 -28.86 14.43
CA SER A 397 -15.19 -29.68 15.54
C SER A 397 -16.71 -29.61 15.78
N ARG A 398 -17.37 -28.56 15.28
CA ARG A 398 -18.77 -28.26 15.61
C ARG A 398 -19.48 -27.56 14.45
N SER A 399 -20.66 -28.04 14.09
CA SER A 399 -21.58 -27.32 13.19
C SER A 399 -22.33 -26.21 13.92
N GLY A 400 -22.54 -25.09 13.24
CA GLY A 400 -23.29 -23.93 13.74
C GLY A 400 -22.71 -23.28 15.00
N ALA A 401 -21.39 -23.17 15.11
CA ALA A 401 -20.75 -22.45 16.20
C ALA A 401 -20.92 -20.93 16.01
N LEU A 402 -21.20 -20.21 17.09
CA LEU A 402 -21.24 -18.75 17.06
C LEU A 402 -19.81 -18.20 16.98
N VAL A 403 -19.50 -17.52 15.89
CA VAL A 403 -18.22 -16.87 15.64
C VAL A 403 -18.42 -15.36 15.63
N ARG A 404 -17.53 -14.64 16.30
CA ARG A 404 -17.54 -13.17 16.35
C ARG A 404 -16.23 -12.61 15.84
N ALA A 405 -16.27 -11.43 15.23
CA ALA A 405 -15.05 -10.70 14.89
C ALA A 405 -15.26 -9.19 15.01
N ALA A 406 -14.20 -8.48 15.41
CA ALA A 406 -14.19 -7.03 15.50
C ALA A 406 -12.86 -6.46 15.01
N LEU A 407 -12.90 -5.26 14.43
CA LEU A 407 -11.70 -4.53 14.05
C LEU A 407 -11.03 -3.91 15.28
N LEU A 408 -9.80 -4.32 15.57
CA LEU A 408 -8.99 -3.80 16.69
C LEU A 408 -8.18 -2.56 16.30
N MET A 409 -7.52 -2.62 15.14
CA MET A 409 -6.60 -1.57 14.69
C MET A 409 -6.49 -1.49 13.16
N VAL A 410 -6.04 -0.33 12.69
CA VAL A 410 -5.66 -0.06 11.29
C VAL A 410 -4.15 0.18 11.26
N ALA A 411 -3.43 -0.74 10.62
CA ALA A 411 -1.98 -0.79 10.54
C ALA A 411 -1.53 -0.67 9.09
N CYS A 412 -1.48 0.56 8.61
CA CYS A 412 -1.01 0.91 7.26
C CYS A 412 0.13 1.93 7.36
N ASP A 413 0.73 2.28 6.23
CA ASP A 413 1.50 3.51 6.16
C ASP A 413 0.62 4.73 6.50
N ILE A 414 1.25 5.84 6.90
CA ILE A 414 0.53 7.02 7.40
C ILE A 414 -0.48 7.58 6.37
N PRO A 415 -0.15 7.70 5.07
CA PRO A 415 -1.11 8.13 4.05
C PRO A 415 -2.34 7.22 3.97
N ALA A 416 -2.16 5.90 3.85
CA ALA A 416 -3.27 4.95 3.75
C ALA A 416 -4.09 4.90 5.05
N ALA A 417 -3.43 4.94 6.22
CA ALA A 417 -4.09 4.94 7.52
C ALA A 417 -5.01 6.17 7.68
N ARG A 418 -4.53 7.36 7.28
CA ARG A 418 -5.31 8.60 7.30
C ARG A 418 -6.50 8.55 6.33
N LYS A 419 -6.30 8.08 5.09
CA LYS A 419 -7.39 7.89 4.12
C LYS A 419 -8.46 6.94 4.66
N THR A 420 -8.02 5.80 5.21
CA THR A 420 -8.88 4.72 5.72
C THR A 420 -9.68 5.14 6.94
N CYS A 421 -9.06 5.88 7.88
CA CYS A 421 -9.69 6.28 9.14
C CYS A 421 -10.35 7.65 9.10
N GLY A 422 -10.29 8.36 7.96
CA GLY A 422 -10.93 9.66 7.80
C GLY A 422 -10.16 10.82 8.43
N PHE A 423 -8.84 10.76 8.54
CA PHE A 423 -8.01 11.90 8.97
C PHE A 423 -7.45 12.67 7.76
N THR A 424 -7.17 13.96 7.92
CA THR A 424 -6.58 14.79 6.87
C THR A 424 -5.09 14.49 6.63
N SER A 425 -4.55 14.98 5.52
CA SER A 425 -3.16 14.74 5.10
C SER A 425 -2.14 15.51 5.97
N HIS A 426 -0.85 15.21 5.77
CA HIS A 426 0.25 15.88 6.46
C HIS A 426 0.37 17.39 6.15
N ASN A 427 -0.29 17.87 5.09
CA ASN A 427 -0.26 19.29 4.73
C ASN A 427 -1.42 20.09 5.33
N SER A 428 -2.28 19.43 6.12
CA SER A 428 -3.42 20.04 6.81
C SER A 428 -2.98 20.81 8.05
N ARG A 429 -3.74 21.85 8.39
CA ARG A 429 -3.57 22.58 9.65
C ARG A 429 -3.73 21.65 10.86
N ASN A 430 -4.63 20.67 10.79
CA ASN A 430 -4.86 19.71 11.87
C ASN A 430 -4.46 18.30 11.43
N ALA A 431 -3.18 18.14 11.06
CA ALA A 431 -2.63 16.94 10.42
C ALA A 431 -2.48 15.72 11.34
N CYS A 432 -2.40 15.91 12.66
CA CYS A 432 -2.19 14.79 13.59
C CYS A 432 -3.51 14.05 13.85
N HIS A 433 -3.49 12.72 13.76
CA HIS A 433 -4.65 11.89 14.08
C HIS A 433 -4.75 11.52 15.56
N LYS A 434 -3.73 11.85 16.36
CA LYS A 434 -3.64 11.56 17.81
C LYS A 434 -3.94 12.79 18.67
N CYS A 435 -3.50 13.98 18.26
CA CYS A 435 -3.72 15.22 19.00
C CYS A 435 -4.36 16.32 18.15
N ASN A 436 -4.89 17.34 18.83
CA ASN A 436 -5.56 18.50 18.22
C ASN A 436 -4.59 19.65 17.89
N ARG A 437 -3.28 19.38 17.81
CA ARG A 437 -2.29 20.42 17.54
C ARG A 437 -2.47 20.99 16.13
N HIS A 438 -2.43 22.32 16.05
CA HIS A 438 -2.45 23.04 14.78
C HIS A 438 -1.04 23.32 14.28
N PHE A 439 -0.80 23.02 13.02
CA PHE A 439 0.44 23.27 12.29
C PHE A 439 0.21 24.39 11.28
N PHE A 440 1.15 25.33 11.22
CA PHE A 440 1.07 26.49 10.34
C PHE A 440 2.14 26.39 9.25
N ARG A 441 1.96 27.12 8.16
CA ARG A 441 2.99 27.21 7.11
C ARG A 441 3.89 28.40 7.38
N PHE A 442 5.15 28.29 7.00
CA PHE A 442 6.03 29.46 6.97
C PHE A 442 5.56 30.42 5.88
N GLU A 443 5.55 31.73 6.19
CA GLU A 443 5.13 32.76 5.25
C GLU A 443 5.96 32.68 3.96
N GLY A 444 5.26 32.73 2.82
CA GLY A 444 5.90 32.65 1.50
C GLY A 444 6.36 31.25 1.07
N THR A 445 6.10 30.19 1.86
CA THR A 445 6.51 28.81 1.50
C THR A 445 5.35 27.82 1.57
N SER A 446 5.55 26.64 0.96
CA SER A 446 4.65 25.49 1.09
C SER A 446 4.98 24.61 2.32
N ILE A 447 6.05 24.93 3.07
CA ILE A 447 6.56 24.12 4.17
C ILE A 447 5.68 24.31 5.40
N VAL A 448 5.26 23.19 6.00
CA VAL A 448 4.50 23.16 7.26
C VAL A 448 5.49 23.09 8.42
N ASP A 449 5.30 23.99 9.39
CA ASP A 449 6.07 24.03 10.62
C ASP A 449 5.60 22.94 11.60
N TYR A 450 6.48 21.95 11.81
CA TYR A 450 6.29 20.86 12.75
C TYR A 450 7.06 21.03 14.06
N SER A 451 7.65 22.21 14.32
CA SER A 451 8.34 22.58 15.56
C SER A 451 7.44 22.46 16.80
N GLY A 452 7.98 22.66 18.01
CA GLY A 452 7.30 22.62 19.30
C GLY A 452 7.10 21.21 19.82
N PHE A 453 8.19 20.44 19.94
CA PHE A 453 8.19 19.05 20.43
C PHE A 453 8.03 18.93 21.95
N ASN A 454 7.00 19.56 22.51
CA ASN A 454 6.62 19.39 23.91
C ASN A 454 5.35 18.54 24.02
N SER A 455 5.52 17.21 24.05
CA SER A 455 4.40 16.26 24.04
C SER A 455 3.46 16.40 25.24
N SER A 456 3.97 16.90 26.37
CA SER A 456 3.22 17.07 27.62
C SER A 456 2.14 18.16 27.54
N GLU A 457 2.28 19.13 26.61
CA GLU A 457 1.32 20.22 26.40
C GLU A 457 0.27 19.87 25.34
N TRP A 458 0.42 18.74 24.65
CA TRP A 458 -0.46 18.40 23.54
C TRP A 458 -1.78 17.81 24.04
N ILE A 459 -2.87 18.39 23.56
CA ILE A 459 -4.22 17.91 23.87
C ILE A 459 -4.56 16.76 22.91
N GLY A 460 -4.73 15.56 23.46
CA GLY A 460 -5.17 14.37 22.72
C GLY A 460 -6.58 14.53 22.14
N ARG A 461 -6.85 13.87 21.01
CA ARG A 461 -8.19 13.76 20.43
C ARG A 461 -9.01 12.74 21.22
N THR A 462 -10.30 13.00 21.40
CA THR A 462 -11.22 12.02 21.98
C THR A 462 -12.00 11.26 20.90
N LYS A 463 -12.53 10.08 21.27
CA LYS A 463 -13.43 9.29 20.42
C LYS A 463 -14.68 10.08 20.06
N GLU A 464 -15.25 10.77 21.03
CA GLU A 464 -16.51 11.51 20.93
C GLU A 464 -16.35 12.71 19.98
N GLU A 465 -15.31 13.52 20.17
CA GLU A 465 -15.01 14.66 19.28
C GLU A 465 -14.78 14.20 17.84
N ASN A 466 -13.97 13.15 17.65
CA ASN A 466 -13.70 12.61 16.32
C ASN A 466 -15.00 12.18 15.61
N ARG A 467 -15.88 11.44 16.30
CA ARG A 467 -17.17 11.01 15.75
C ARG A 467 -18.09 12.18 15.44
N GLN A 468 -18.13 13.19 16.31
CA GLN A 468 -18.92 14.40 16.09
C GLN A 468 -18.44 15.13 14.83
N HIS A 469 -17.14 15.40 14.71
CA HIS A 469 -16.57 16.08 13.54
C HIS A 469 -16.77 15.28 12.25
N ALA A 470 -16.58 13.95 12.28
CA ALA A 470 -16.84 13.08 11.14
C ALA A 470 -18.33 13.12 10.71
N THR A 471 -19.24 13.17 11.67
CA THR A 471 -20.69 13.25 11.41
C THR A 471 -21.09 14.60 10.84
N MET A 472 -20.53 15.69 11.36
CA MET A 472 -20.69 17.04 10.80
C MET A 472 -20.24 17.06 9.34
N TRP A 473 -19.06 16.52 9.05
CA TRP A 473 -18.54 16.41 7.68
C TRP A 473 -19.44 15.58 6.77
N LYS A 474 -19.97 14.45 7.27
CA LYS A 474 -20.89 13.58 6.51
C LYS A 474 -22.15 14.34 6.11
N ASN A 475 -22.72 15.08 7.06
CA ASN A 475 -24.00 15.78 6.94
C ASN A 475 -23.89 17.16 6.25
N ALA A 476 -22.68 17.68 6.08
CA ALA A 476 -22.42 18.89 5.31
C ALA A 476 -23.00 18.78 3.90
N ARG A 477 -23.66 19.85 3.44
CA ARG A 477 -24.45 19.84 2.19
C ARG A 477 -23.63 20.23 0.97
N THR A 478 -22.50 20.91 1.18
CA THR A 478 -21.65 21.44 0.12
C THR A 478 -20.20 20.99 0.27
N LEU A 479 -19.48 20.94 -0.85
CA LEU A 479 -18.04 20.63 -0.84
C LEU A 479 -17.22 21.70 -0.12
N VAL A 480 -17.66 22.97 -0.19
CA VAL A 480 -17.02 24.10 0.50
C VAL A 480 -17.11 23.93 2.02
N GLU A 481 -18.31 23.61 2.52
CA GLU A 481 -18.53 23.33 3.95
C GLU A 481 -17.69 22.14 4.44
N ARG A 482 -17.61 21.06 3.66
CA ARG A 482 -16.74 19.92 3.97
C ARG A 482 -15.28 20.32 4.06
N LYS A 483 -14.78 21.09 3.10
CA LYS A 483 -13.40 21.56 3.08
C LYS A 483 -13.08 22.46 4.28
N GLN A 484 -14.02 23.32 4.68
CA GLN A 484 -13.87 24.14 5.89
C GLN A 484 -13.77 23.27 7.15
N LEU A 485 -14.67 22.30 7.31
CA LEU A 485 -14.64 21.36 8.44
C LEU A 485 -13.36 20.52 8.48
N GLU A 486 -12.80 20.15 7.34
CA GLU A 486 -11.52 19.46 7.24
C GLU A 486 -10.35 20.31 7.75
N VAL A 487 -10.32 21.60 7.38
CA VAL A 487 -9.28 22.53 7.82
C VAL A 487 -9.35 22.78 9.33
N GLU A 488 -10.56 22.92 9.86
CA GLU A 488 -10.79 23.16 11.29
C GLU A 488 -10.51 21.92 12.14
N ASN A 489 -11.08 20.77 11.76
CA ASN A 489 -11.15 19.61 12.64
C ASN A 489 -10.14 18.51 12.28
N GLY A 490 -9.62 18.51 11.05
CA GLY A 490 -8.72 17.46 10.55
C GLY A 490 -9.38 16.09 10.36
N VAL A 491 -10.72 16.05 10.26
CA VAL A 491 -11.51 14.81 10.24
C VAL A 491 -12.53 14.82 9.10
N ARG A 492 -12.74 13.65 8.51
CA ARG A 492 -13.67 13.31 7.45
C ARG A 492 -14.46 12.06 7.84
N TRP A 493 -15.60 11.84 7.19
CA TRP A 493 -16.30 10.58 7.34
C TRP A 493 -15.52 9.44 6.65
N SER A 494 -15.34 8.36 7.40
CA SER A 494 -14.92 7.05 6.89
C SER A 494 -16.00 6.02 7.20
N GLU A 495 -16.19 5.01 6.34
CA GLU A 495 -17.10 3.90 6.61
C GLU A 495 -16.79 3.19 7.94
N LEU A 496 -15.54 3.23 8.43
CA LEU A 496 -15.19 2.68 9.74
C LEU A 496 -15.91 3.37 10.90
N HIS A 497 -16.41 4.60 10.73
CA HIS A 497 -17.19 5.30 11.75
C HIS A 497 -18.55 4.63 12.02
N ARG A 498 -19.05 3.79 11.10
CA ARG A 498 -20.27 3.01 11.33
C ARG A 498 -20.10 1.96 12.42
N LEU A 499 -18.90 1.42 12.57
CA LEU A 499 -18.58 0.45 13.62
C LEU A 499 -18.59 1.15 14.98
N ALA A 500 -19.68 1.03 15.75
CA ALA A 500 -19.86 1.75 17.01
C ALA A 500 -18.74 1.47 18.05
N TYR A 501 -18.23 0.23 18.05
CA TYR A 501 -17.13 -0.20 18.92
C TYR A 501 -15.77 0.40 18.51
N PHE A 502 -15.59 0.77 17.23
CA PHE A 502 -14.29 1.19 16.72
C PHE A 502 -13.95 2.60 17.20
N GLU A 503 -12.70 2.81 17.60
CA GLU A 503 -12.19 4.09 18.10
C GLU A 503 -11.08 4.61 17.17
N PRO A 504 -11.39 5.44 16.16
CA PRO A 504 -10.43 5.81 15.12
C PRO A 504 -9.14 6.44 15.65
N VAL A 505 -9.21 7.27 16.70
CA VAL A 505 -8.04 7.96 17.26
C VAL A 505 -7.02 6.96 17.82
N ARG A 506 -7.44 6.06 18.71
CA ARG A 506 -6.55 5.03 19.28
C ARG A 506 -6.21 3.95 18.25
N ALA A 507 -7.21 3.45 17.52
CA ALA A 507 -7.11 2.31 16.60
C ALA A 507 -6.32 2.58 15.32
N THR A 508 -6.12 3.84 14.92
CA THR A 508 -5.16 4.19 13.86
C THR A 508 -3.76 4.15 14.46
N ILE A 509 -2.95 3.14 14.12
CA ILE A 509 -1.61 3.03 14.70
C ILE A 509 -0.61 3.90 13.93
N VAL A 510 0.42 4.36 14.63
CA VAL A 510 1.63 4.86 13.97
C VAL A 510 2.47 3.65 13.59
N ASP A 511 2.59 3.34 12.29
CA ASP A 511 3.43 2.24 11.84
C ASP A 511 4.91 2.62 11.97
N PRO A 512 5.65 2.02 12.93
CA PRO A 512 7.01 2.45 13.23
C PRO A 512 7.99 2.13 12.11
N MET A 513 7.70 1.14 11.24
CA MET A 513 8.57 0.83 10.11
C MET A 513 8.58 1.95 9.06
N HIS A 514 7.40 2.48 8.74
CA HIS A 514 7.29 3.60 7.81
C HIS A 514 7.63 4.94 8.48
N ASN A 515 7.33 5.09 9.77
CA ASN A 515 7.53 6.33 10.50
C ASN A 515 9.00 6.54 10.93
N LEU A 516 9.62 5.56 11.60
CA LEU A 516 11.02 5.68 12.07
C LEU A 516 12.02 5.45 10.93
N PHE A 517 11.94 4.30 10.26
CA PHE A 517 12.99 3.85 9.35
C PHE A 517 12.87 4.43 7.93
N LEU A 518 11.77 4.15 7.22
CA LEU A 518 11.57 4.76 5.88
C LEU A 518 11.30 6.27 5.95
N GLY A 519 10.81 6.76 7.08
CA GLY A 519 10.47 8.15 7.31
C GLY A 519 11.68 8.95 7.78
N THR A 520 11.98 8.89 9.07
CA THR A 520 13.02 9.72 9.68
C THR A 520 14.44 9.31 9.30
N ALA A 521 14.80 8.02 9.39
CA ALA A 521 16.18 7.61 9.12
C ALA A 521 16.62 7.94 7.69
N LYS A 522 15.74 7.66 6.71
CA LYS A 522 15.96 8.06 5.31
C LYS A 522 16.15 9.57 5.16
N ARG A 523 15.24 10.37 5.72
CA ARG A 523 15.26 11.83 5.63
C ARG A 523 16.53 12.43 6.23
N MET A 524 17.00 11.91 7.37
CA MET A 524 18.24 12.40 7.98
C MET A 524 19.45 12.16 7.08
N MET A 525 19.55 10.98 6.45
CA MET A 525 20.61 10.70 5.49
C MET A 525 20.56 11.62 4.27
N GLU A 526 19.38 11.82 3.70
CA GLU A 526 19.19 12.73 2.56
C GLU A 526 19.60 14.15 2.92
N LYS A 527 19.25 14.63 4.12
CA LYS A 527 19.62 15.96 4.60
C LYS A 527 21.14 16.10 4.79
N TRP A 528 21.80 15.12 5.41
CA TRP A 528 23.26 15.20 5.63
C TRP A 528 24.05 15.22 4.33
N ILE A 529 23.63 14.45 3.33
CA ILE A 529 24.24 14.47 1.99
C ILE A 529 23.96 15.82 1.31
N LEU A 530 22.71 16.29 1.34
CA LEU A 530 22.31 17.54 0.69
C LEU A 530 23.04 18.78 1.25
N CYS A 531 23.21 18.83 2.57
CA CYS A 531 23.90 19.93 3.26
C CYS A 531 25.43 19.79 3.25
N GLY A 532 25.98 18.74 2.63
CA GLY A 532 27.42 18.52 2.54
C GLY A 532 28.09 18.12 3.86
N HIS A 533 27.33 17.60 4.83
CA HIS A 533 27.90 16.97 6.02
C HIS A 533 28.50 15.59 5.72
N LEU A 534 28.13 14.99 4.59
CA LEU A 534 28.68 13.73 4.07
C LEU A 534 28.89 13.88 2.56
N ASP A 535 30.06 13.48 2.07
CA ASP A 535 30.38 13.49 0.64
C ASP A 535 30.49 12.07 0.02
N ASP A 536 30.74 12.01 -1.29
CA ASP A 536 30.89 10.74 -2.02
C ASP A 536 32.06 9.89 -1.49
N ASN A 537 33.12 10.51 -0.96
CA ASN A 537 34.26 9.81 -0.38
C ASN A 537 33.89 9.19 0.97
N ASP A 538 33.20 9.94 1.83
CA ASP A 538 32.67 9.43 3.09
C ASP A 538 31.79 8.20 2.86
N LEU A 539 30.86 8.27 1.90
CA LEU A 539 29.98 7.14 1.57
C LEU A 539 30.76 5.90 1.09
N CYS A 540 31.83 6.10 0.32
CA CYS A 540 32.69 4.99 -0.12
C CYS A 540 33.44 4.36 1.06
N GLU A 541 34.00 5.17 1.96
CA GLU A 541 34.69 4.67 3.16
C GLU A 541 33.74 3.97 4.14
N MET A 542 32.57 4.56 4.37
CA MET A 542 31.49 3.97 5.17
C MET A 542 31.08 2.60 4.63
N GLN A 543 31.06 2.43 3.31
CA GLN A 543 30.75 1.14 2.69
C GLN A 543 31.85 0.10 2.92
N VAL A 544 33.12 0.50 2.88
CA VAL A 544 34.25 -0.39 3.19
C VAL A 544 34.16 -0.85 4.64
N GLU A 545 33.91 0.07 5.56
CA GLU A 545 33.74 -0.23 6.99
C GLU A 545 32.52 -1.12 7.25
N ALA A 546 31.38 -0.81 6.63
CA ALA A 546 30.15 -1.60 6.72
C ALA A 546 30.35 -3.06 6.28
N ASN A 547 31.20 -3.31 5.28
CA ASN A 547 31.49 -4.67 4.81
C ASN A 547 32.28 -5.50 5.82
N THR A 548 32.89 -4.87 6.84
CA THR A 548 33.59 -5.58 7.93
C THR A 548 32.64 -5.99 9.06
N ILE A 549 31.43 -5.44 9.10
CA ILE A 549 30.45 -5.69 10.16
C ILE A 549 29.77 -7.04 9.92
N THR A 550 29.83 -7.92 10.92
CA THR A 550 29.10 -9.19 10.91
C THR A 550 27.68 -8.95 11.43
N LEU A 551 26.68 -9.15 10.57
CA LEU A 551 25.27 -9.00 10.93
C LEU A 551 24.69 -10.29 11.52
N PRO A 552 23.83 -10.19 12.56
CA PRO A 552 22.93 -11.28 12.94
C PRO A 552 21.94 -11.60 11.80
N SER A 553 21.41 -12.82 11.78
CA SER A 553 20.49 -13.31 10.73
C SER A 553 19.18 -12.51 10.60
N GLU A 554 18.82 -11.74 11.62
CA GLU A 554 17.60 -10.94 11.69
C GLU A 554 17.70 -9.59 10.96
N TYR A 555 18.90 -9.20 10.54
CA TYR A 555 19.18 -7.91 9.92
C TYR A 555 19.52 -8.06 8.43
N ALA A 556 19.02 -7.13 7.62
CA ALA A 556 19.25 -7.10 6.19
C ALA A 556 20.63 -6.51 5.86
N SER A 557 21.38 -7.20 5.00
CA SER A 557 22.67 -6.72 4.51
C SER A 557 22.49 -5.63 3.44
N LEU A 558 23.23 -4.53 3.58
CA LEU A 558 23.17 -3.40 2.65
C LEU A 558 24.07 -3.56 1.42
N THR A 559 24.93 -4.58 1.40
CA THR A 559 25.85 -4.91 0.29
C THR A 559 26.63 -3.71 -0.29
N THR A 560 26.14 -3.08 -1.36
CA THR A 560 26.78 -1.94 -2.05
C THR A 560 25.96 -0.65 -2.02
N LYS A 561 24.89 -0.60 -1.20
CA LYS A 561 23.92 0.50 -1.23
C LYS A 561 24.43 1.78 -0.56
N ILE A 562 25.34 1.70 0.41
CA ILE A 562 25.86 2.88 1.13
C ILE A 562 26.67 3.76 0.17
N ALA A 563 27.66 3.17 -0.51
CA ALA A 563 28.50 3.89 -1.49
C ALA A 563 27.72 4.41 -2.72
N LYS A 564 26.48 3.98 -2.91
CA LYS A 564 25.60 4.42 -4.01
C LYS A 564 24.56 5.44 -3.57
N GLY A 565 24.62 5.94 -2.33
CA GLY A 565 23.65 6.90 -1.82
C GLY A 565 22.28 6.27 -1.50
N PHE A 566 22.25 5.05 -0.96
CA PHE A 566 21.06 4.39 -0.41
C PHE A 566 19.88 4.16 -1.41
N PRO A 567 20.11 3.73 -2.67
CA PRO A 567 19.05 3.63 -3.66
C PRO A 567 18.06 2.51 -3.33
N PHE A 568 16.76 2.82 -3.42
CA PHE A 568 15.65 1.87 -3.30
C PHE A 568 15.75 0.96 -2.05
N MET A 569 16.19 1.53 -0.92
CA MET A 569 16.25 0.78 0.33
C MET A 569 14.86 0.50 0.90
N LYS A 570 14.64 -0.75 1.27
CA LYS A 570 13.43 -1.23 1.94
C LYS A 570 13.47 -0.88 3.43
N ALA A 571 12.33 -0.99 4.11
CA ALA A 571 12.20 -0.64 5.53
C ALA A 571 13.08 -1.49 6.46
N ASP A 572 13.27 -2.77 6.17
CA ASP A 572 14.16 -3.69 6.89
C ASP A 572 15.64 -3.33 6.71
N GLU A 573 16.01 -2.89 5.51
CA GLU A 573 17.33 -2.34 5.21
C GLU A 573 17.57 -1.04 5.97
N TRP A 574 16.59 -0.12 6.02
CA TRP A 574 16.67 1.09 6.84
C TRP A 574 16.70 0.81 8.34
N LYS A 575 16.01 -0.24 8.81
CA LYS A 575 16.13 -0.72 10.20
C LYS A 575 17.57 -1.17 10.49
N SER A 576 18.16 -1.93 9.59
CA SER A 576 19.54 -2.44 9.73
C SER A 576 20.55 -1.28 9.68
N TRP A 577 20.32 -0.31 8.79
CA TRP A 577 21.07 0.94 8.74
C TRP A 577 21.05 1.66 10.08
N CYS A 578 19.85 1.95 10.60
CA CYS A 578 19.67 2.71 11.83
C CYS A 578 20.33 2.01 13.03
N LEU A 579 20.01 0.73 13.26
CA LEU A 579 20.36 0.05 14.51
C LEU A 579 21.82 -0.40 14.58
N ILE A 580 22.41 -0.77 13.43
CA ILE A 580 23.70 -1.46 13.37
C ILE A 580 24.77 -0.63 12.64
N TYR A 581 24.50 -0.21 11.41
CA TYR A 581 25.53 0.42 10.58
C TYR A 581 25.80 1.87 11.01
N SER A 582 24.76 2.70 11.05
CA SER A 582 24.87 4.14 11.27
C SER A 582 25.64 4.54 12.54
N PRO A 583 25.51 3.86 13.70
CA PRO A 583 26.23 4.25 14.91
C PRO A 583 27.74 3.97 14.83
N VAL A 584 28.14 3.07 13.93
CA VAL A 584 29.54 2.72 13.69
C VAL A 584 30.10 3.63 12.61
N VAL A 585 29.49 3.64 11.42
CA VAL A 585 30.09 4.26 10.24
C VAL A 585 29.95 5.78 10.19
N LEU A 586 29.01 6.39 10.93
CA LEU A 586 28.89 7.85 11.00
C LEU A 586 29.83 8.48 12.03
N LYS A 587 30.41 7.68 12.93
CA LYS A 587 31.25 8.18 14.02
C LYS A 587 32.54 8.78 13.47
N GLY A 588 32.80 10.04 13.79
CA GLY A 588 33.97 10.78 13.30
C GLY A 588 33.84 11.28 11.86
N ARG A 589 32.69 11.09 11.21
CA ARG A 589 32.36 11.66 9.89
C ARG A 589 31.34 12.79 10.00
N LEU A 590 30.34 12.63 10.88
CA LEU A 590 29.44 13.72 11.25
C LEU A 590 30.04 14.57 12.37
N GLU A 591 29.65 15.84 12.42
CA GLU A 591 29.92 16.73 13.55
C GLU A 591 29.38 16.13 14.86
N ASP A 592 30.10 16.35 15.95
CA ASP A 592 29.84 15.68 17.24
C ASP A 592 28.41 15.90 17.75
N ASP A 593 27.88 17.12 17.61
CA ASP A 593 26.51 17.45 18.06
C ASP A 593 25.44 16.76 17.20
N LEU A 594 25.64 16.70 15.87
CA LEU A 594 24.72 16.01 14.95
C LEU A 594 24.73 14.50 15.19
N PHE A 595 25.92 13.94 15.41
CA PHE A 595 26.08 12.53 15.73
C PHE A 595 25.46 12.20 17.08
N ALA A 596 25.69 13.01 18.12
CA ALA A 596 25.10 12.82 19.44
C ALA A 596 23.56 12.84 19.37
N ASN A 597 22.99 13.79 18.64
CA ASN A 597 21.55 13.87 18.42
C ASN A 597 21.02 12.61 17.69
N TRP A 598 21.71 12.14 16.65
CA TRP A 598 21.33 10.91 15.95
C TRP A 598 21.37 9.67 16.85
N ILE A 599 22.32 9.59 17.78
CA ILE A 599 22.41 8.46 18.71
C ILE A 599 21.19 8.40 19.64
N GLU A 600 20.59 9.53 20.04
CA GLU A 600 19.32 9.52 20.79
C GLU A 600 18.20 8.83 20.00
N PHE A 601 18.10 9.10 18.68
CA PHE A 601 17.14 8.41 17.82
C PHE A 601 17.43 6.90 17.70
N VAL A 602 18.69 6.53 17.55
CA VAL A 602 19.13 5.12 17.46
C VAL A 602 18.79 4.38 18.75
N ASP A 603 19.08 4.97 19.91
CA ASP A 603 18.86 4.33 21.21
C ASP A 603 17.37 4.14 21.49
N ALA A 604 16.53 5.11 21.12
CA ALA A 604 15.08 4.90 21.13
C ALA A 604 14.67 3.73 20.22
N CYS A 605 15.14 3.70 18.97
CA CYS A 605 14.81 2.64 18.02
C CYS A 605 15.27 1.25 18.49
N ARG A 606 16.42 1.16 19.18
CA ARG A 606 16.93 -0.09 19.78
C ARG A 606 16.00 -0.62 20.86
N LEU A 607 15.47 0.24 21.71
CA LEU A 607 14.50 -0.15 22.75
C LEU A 607 13.16 -0.57 22.13
N LEU A 608 12.64 0.24 21.21
CA LEU A 608 11.31 0.07 20.63
C LEU A 608 11.19 -1.17 19.74
N THR A 609 12.29 -1.62 19.13
CA THR A 609 12.30 -2.80 18.23
C THR A 609 12.57 -4.13 18.92
N LYS A 610 12.72 -4.14 20.26
CA LYS A 610 12.86 -5.39 21.02
C LYS A 610 11.61 -6.27 20.86
N PRO A 611 11.76 -7.61 20.87
CA PRO A 611 10.63 -8.53 20.84
C PRO A 611 9.66 -8.35 22.02
N THR A 612 10.20 -7.95 23.16
CA THR A 612 9.46 -7.64 24.39
C THR A 612 9.89 -6.27 24.89
N ILE A 613 9.00 -5.54 25.55
CA ILE A 613 9.31 -4.21 26.07
C ILE A 613 8.69 -4.01 27.44
N THR A 614 9.45 -3.40 28.34
CA THR A 614 8.99 -3.03 29.69
C THR A 614 8.45 -1.60 29.72
N GLU A 615 7.64 -1.28 30.73
CA GLU A 615 7.15 0.09 30.94
C GLU A 615 8.30 1.09 31.10
N GLU A 616 9.38 0.72 31.79
CA GLU A 616 10.59 1.56 31.93
C GLU A 616 11.28 1.81 30.59
N GLU A 617 11.43 0.77 29.76
CA GLU A 617 12.03 0.92 28.43
C GLU A 617 11.18 1.79 27.49
N ILE A 618 9.86 1.77 27.63
CA ILE A 618 8.95 2.67 26.89
C ILE A 618 9.23 4.12 27.29
N GLU A 619 9.36 4.41 28.58
CA GLU A 619 9.66 5.76 29.08
C GLU A 619 11.05 6.25 28.63
N LEU A 620 12.06 5.38 28.69
CA LEU A 620 13.41 5.69 28.22
C LEU A 620 13.42 6.00 26.72
N ALA A 621 12.75 5.16 25.92
CA ALA A 621 12.65 5.38 24.48
C ALA A 621 11.91 6.69 24.15
N HIS A 622 10.82 6.99 24.86
CA HIS A 622 10.08 8.25 24.70
C HIS A 622 10.98 9.45 25.01
N GLY A 623 11.69 9.43 26.13
CA GLY A 623 12.60 10.51 26.51
C GLY A 623 13.75 10.71 25.51
N SER A 624 14.28 9.63 24.92
CA SER A 624 15.26 9.72 23.84
C SER A 624 14.68 10.32 22.55
N LEU A 625 13.44 9.97 22.19
CA LEU A 625 12.77 10.61 21.04
C LEU A 625 12.50 12.10 21.28
N GLU A 626 12.12 12.49 22.51
CA GLU A 626 11.95 13.91 22.86
C GLU A 626 13.26 14.69 22.73
N ARG A 627 14.37 14.15 23.26
CA ARG A 627 15.70 14.76 23.10
C ARG A 627 16.14 14.84 21.65
N PHE A 628 15.93 13.78 20.87
CA PHE A 628 16.23 13.79 19.44
C PHE A 628 15.43 14.85 18.69
N CYS A 629 14.12 14.91 18.91
CA CYS A 629 13.25 15.88 18.26
C CYS A 629 13.61 17.32 18.65
N GLY A 630 13.85 17.59 19.94
CA GLY A 630 14.30 18.91 20.42
C GLY A 630 15.66 19.30 19.87
N GLY A 631 16.64 18.39 19.87
CA GLY A 631 17.94 18.62 19.24
C GLY A 631 17.82 18.85 17.73
N CYS A 632 16.84 18.25 17.05
CA CYS A 632 16.58 18.56 15.66
C CYS A 632 16.07 20.00 15.44
N GLU A 633 15.31 20.58 16.38
CA GLU A 633 14.87 21.99 16.30
C GLU A 633 16.03 22.97 16.50
N GLU A 634 17.02 22.59 17.30
CA GLU A 634 18.18 23.42 17.62
C GLU A 634 19.27 23.35 16.54
N LEU A 635 19.51 22.15 16.00
CA LEU A 635 20.65 21.87 15.12
C LEU A 635 20.35 22.02 13.63
N TYR A 636 19.08 21.94 13.21
CA TYR A 636 18.69 21.99 11.81
C TYR A 636 17.70 23.11 11.52
N GLU A 637 17.67 23.52 10.25
CA GLU A 637 16.60 24.37 9.74
C GLU A 637 15.23 23.65 9.78
N HIS A 638 14.17 24.45 9.73
CA HIS A 638 12.80 23.96 9.86
C HIS A 638 12.38 22.96 8.76
N ASP A 639 13.12 22.90 7.66
CA ASP A 639 12.87 21.98 6.54
C ASP A 639 13.14 20.52 6.89
N VAL A 640 13.85 20.22 8.00
CA VAL A 640 14.08 18.86 8.53
C VAL A 640 12.92 18.38 9.38
N LEU A 641 12.24 19.29 10.08
CA LEU A 641 11.14 18.95 10.97
C LEU A 641 10.00 18.36 10.17
N SER A 642 9.46 17.23 10.62
CA SER A 642 8.55 16.41 9.82
C SER A 642 7.35 15.91 10.61
N PRO A 643 6.23 15.59 9.94
CA PRO A 643 5.11 14.90 10.58
C PRO A 643 5.53 13.59 11.25
N ASN A 644 6.57 12.93 10.73
CA ASN A 644 7.06 11.70 11.32
C ASN A 644 7.63 11.93 12.71
N MET A 645 8.46 12.96 12.89
CA MET A 645 9.03 13.34 14.18
C MET A 645 7.96 13.71 15.21
N HIS A 646 6.89 14.39 14.78
CA HIS A 646 5.75 14.64 15.67
C HIS A 646 5.08 13.34 16.11
N LEU A 647 4.92 12.37 15.21
CA LEU A 647 4.32 11.07 15.52
C LEU A 647 5.20 10.16 16.38
N HIS A 648 6.52 10.37 16.42
CA HIS A 648 7.43 9.66 17.33
C HIS A 648 6.98 9.80 18.78
N LEU A 649 6.54 11.00 19.16
CA LEU A 649 6.09 11.29 20.52
C LEU A 649 4.71 10.72 20.85
N HIS A 650 4.04 10.09 19.88
CA HIS A 650 2.81 9.30 20.07
C HIS A 650 3.06 7.78 20.07
N LEU A 651 4.30 7.33 19.84
CA LEU A 651 4.64 5.90 19.84
C LEU A 651 4.48 5.27 21.23
N LYS A 652 4.82 6.00 22.29
CA LYS A 652 4.61 5.58 23.67
C LYS A 652 3.15 5.17 23.92
N GLU A 653 2.20 6.01 23.52
CA GLU A 653 0.78 5.70 23.69
C GLU A 653 0.35 4.52 22.81
N THR A 654 0.86 4.47 21.58
CA THR A 654 0.59 3.37 20.64
C THR A 654 1.04 2.02 21.21
N ILE A 655 2.25 1.93 21.77
CA ILE A 655 2.78 0.71 22.38
C ILE A 655 1.98 0.33 23.64
N ASN A 656 1.64 1.31 24.48
CA ASN A 656 0.79 1.04 25.63
C ASN A 656 -0.60 0.50 25.24
N ASN A 657 -1.14 0.96 24.12
CA ASN A 657 -2.44 0.53 23.63
C ASN A 657 -2.40 -0.85 22.94
N PHE A 658 -1.33 -1.17 22.19
CA PHE A 658 -1.29 -2.35 21.30
C PHE A 658 -0.14 -3.32 21.56
N GLY A 659 0.63 -3.16 22.63
CA GLY A 659 1.78 -4.00 22.95
C GLY A 659 3.06 -3.59 22.20
N PRO A 660 4.11 -4.43 22.18
CA PRO A 660 5.37 -4.10 21.52
C PRO A 660 5.19 -3.97 20.00
N ILE A 661 6.01 -3.12 19.37
CA ILE A 661 6.06 -2.95 17.90
C ILE A 661 6.23 -4.30 17.22
N TYR A 662 7.04 -5.18 17.79
CA TYR A 662 7.26 -6.53 17.28
C TYR A 662 5.97 -7.34 17.11
N GLY A 663 4.96 -7.13 17.96
CA GLY A 663 3.69 -7.86 17.95
C GLY A 663 2.75 -7.44 16.82
N TYR A 664 2.60 -6.14 16.57
CA TYR A 664 1.65 -5.62 15.57
C TYR A 664 2.28 -5.15 14.26
N CYS A 665 3.56 -4.77 14.25
CA CYS A 665 4.21 -4.29 13.04
C CYS A 665 4.42 -5.46 12.09
N THR A 666 3.69 -5.47 10.99
CA THR A 666 3.87 -6.43 9.91
C THR A 666 5.02 -5.90 9.05
N GLY A 667 6.25 -6.35 9.31
CA GLY A 667 7.32 -6.23 8.33
C GLY A 667 6.75 -6.72 7.01
N LYS A 668 6.62 -5.80 6.04
CA LYS A 668 5.72 -5.94 4.89
C LYS A 668 5.64 -7.41 4.48
N MET A 669 4.44 -7.96 4.63
CA MET A 669 4.10 -9.25 4.06
C MET A 669 4.71 -9.28 2.66
N GLY A 670 5.50 -10.30 2.34
CA GLY A 670 6.01 -10.56 0.99
C GLY A 670 4.91 -10.89 -0.02
N LEU A 671 3.73 -10.29 0.14
CA LEU A 671 2.56 -10.46 -0.72
C LEU A 671 2.67 -9.61 -1.98
N ASN A 672 3.24 -8.39 -1.92
CA ASN A 672 3.42 -7.55 -3.12
C ASN A 672 4.41 -8.14 -4.14
N THR A 673 5.19 -9.17 -3.78
CA THR A 673 6.04 -9.89 -4.74
C THR A 673 5.31 -10.98 -5.54
N HIS A 674 4.03 -11.26 -5.23
CA HIS A 674 3.29 -12.39 -5.81
C HIS A 674 1.81 -12.10 -6.16
N VAL A 675 1.35 -10.83 -6.10
CA VAL A 675 0.03 -10.45 -6.65
C VAL A 675 0.12 -10.23 -8.15
#